data_AF-A0AAD5T7R1-F1
#
_entry.id   AF-A0AAD5T7R1-F1
#
_cell.length_a   1.000
_cell.length_b   1.000
_cell.length_c   1.000
_cell.angle_alpha   90.00
_cell.angle_beta   90.00
_cell.angle_gamma   90.00
#
_symmetry.space_group_name_H-M   'P 1'
#
loop_
_entity.id
_entity.type
_entity.pdbx_description
1 polymer ?
#
loop_
_entity_poly.entity_id
_entity_poly.type
_entity_poly.pdbx_seq_one_letter_code
_entity_poly.pdbx_strand_id
1 'polypeptide(L)'
;MRSLQQTGFEYSTSSAEQASSPHQRVLICVNTDTQEVFVATATDSSAFITRHGLGPRNGHGKSGQLMLHESGIALGIDDAEVEVITGLQHVGEAGGAVVAYGTGTIGLVTNEDEIAVGDVEAGIVAMAWAPDGETGVFVTGRNVNTNEVNDNNTALEFRLGLLLMTPRWDVITETPLPASPSTSTGAGLVSVGWGRKETQFHGSEGKQAAKLSTVPAVLVLTATDDRRPRVSWRGDSRFFAISYVVNEFGSGQTQSHRAVAIFTREGSLSAIAEPIANLHHAIAWRPLGNLIAAVQTLPSRQLQVVFFETNGLRHGEFSLRLSDKDTIVYELAYTADSSILAIFMLKINENRRVIQLWSMSNYHYYLKQEIYSFDGHEIDSFAWDPECALRLYVSSGGEKLRKFQISEAKYALCNADGLALQTFTFATTIQTSSSGSIDTSQPVIVTDGLHLLVTPFRTSNMPPPMSETKIGPFPFCVSSVAIGENDILAVLLADNSIYLASNINDQNASVIRRVKHSLPINGRLSTYRQIVYINPTTILLISSPINMSPLSPISSVSDFVVYLELEDITSNEIEVFRTGIIEDIPGAAESGIMKLNGNLRNGDVLVESMQEINGIWKANLLAEFPAPCPWIASVVIGSDADSLQTVAIGLSDRNKLYVNSRLISSEATSFFVHDDYIIVTTLSHTARFIPLAVDYEEALEIPVLGAMVHDESLRRVERGSRIVTAIPGDMKLILQMPRGNLETIYPRALVLSIIRTSLNKLNYSNAFILCRKHRINMNLLVDHNPKLFMDNVALFVSSVKEADYLNFLGDVDVTKTMYVPVPAPPKSVAYFKPSTKINTVCFAIRAALEQLDKVTYITTILTTYAKITPVQDLEGAMARVRDMKSVSVEETENALKYLIFLANANRLYDVALGMYDFQLVVMVAQFSQKDPREYLPFLTALKMLPKNHQYFRIDDHLGRYASALGHLSTIVTEIEINAKNTSANEAEANKVFYEEVIPYIVKHELFKDALERYQNVTNRLKSVLSAYGTFLFLKARFAESGLS
;
A
#
# COMPACT_ATOMS: atom_id res chain seq x y z
N MET A 1 -11.37 -35.25 -23.32
CA MET A 1 -11.30 -36.66 -23.78
C MET A 1 -10.69 -36.68 -25.18
N ARG A 2 -9.63 -37.50 -25.38
CA ARG A 2 -9.06 -38.09 -26.64
C ARG A 2 -9.19 -37.23 -27.93
N SER A 3 -8.16 -36.87 -28.70
CA SER A 3 -6.89 -37.50 -29.11
C SER A 3 -6.14 -36.43 -29.96
N LEU A 4 -4.81 -36.28 -29.91
CA LEU A 4 -3.87 -36.99 -30.78
C LEU A 4 -2.42 -36.67 -30.36
N GLN A 5 -1.62 -37.72 -30.31
CA GLN A 5 -0.20 -37.79 -29.99
C GLN A 5 0.69 -37.46 -31.21
N GLN A 6 1.96 -37.13 -30.95
CA GLN A 6 3.20 -37.75 -31.48
C GLN A 6 4.28 -36.75 -31.91
N THR A 7 5.30 -36.59 -31.05
CA THR A 7 6.74 -36.73 -31.32
C THR A 7 7.34 -36.97 -29.91
N GLY A 8 8.19 -37.95 -29.58
CA GLY A 8 9.00 -38.87 -30.33
C GLY A 8 10.35 -39.02 -29.60
N PHE A 9 10.36 -39.41 -28.33
CA PHE A 9 11.55 -39.91 -27.63
C PHE A 9 11.16 -41.24 -26.95
N GLU A 10 11.82 -42.32 -27.37
CA GLU A 10 11.58 -43.68 -26.89
C GLU A 10 12.01 -43.82 -25.43
N TYR A 11 11.05 -44.10 -24.56
CA TYR A 11 11.27 -44.47 -23.17
C TYR A 11 11.50 -45.98 -23.07
N SER A 12 12.70 -46.40 -22.67
CA SER A 12 12.92 -47.78 -22.22
C SER A 12 12.30 -47.95 -20.84
N THR A 13 11.23 -48.76 -20.76
CA THR A 13 10.62 -49.20 -19.50
C THR A 13 11.54 -50.21 -18.81
N SER A 14 12.28 -49.78 -17.79
CA SER A 14 12.86 -50.68 -16.78
C SER A 14 12.14 -50.48 -15.45
N SER A 15 11.76 -51.62 -14.86
CA SER A 15 11.02 -51.84 -13.63
C SER A 15 11.49 -51.05 -12.41
N ALA A 16 10.52 -50.69 -11.57
CA ALA A 16 10.61 -49.94 -10.30
C ALA A 16 11.27 -50.71 -9.14
N GLU A 17 12.43 -51.32 -9.36
CA GLU A 17 13.25 -51.95 -8.33
C GLU A 17 14.70 -51.46 -8.46
N GLN A 18 14.96 -50.24 -8.01
CA GLN A 18 16.29 -49.71 -7.65
C GLN A 18 16.12 -48.26 -7.14
N ALA A 19 15.64 -48.10 -5.91
CA ALA A 19 15.91 -46.87 -5.15
C ALA A 19 17.38 -46.95 -4.71
N SER A 20 18.26 -46.38 -5.54
CA SER A 20 19.70 -46.30 -5.38
C SER A 20 20.11 -45.53 -4.11
N SER A 21 21.03 -46.12 -3.34
CA SER A 21 22.15 -45.56 -2.52
C SER A 21 21.94 -44.26 -1.70
N PRO A 22 22.63 -44.11 -0.54
CA PRO A 22 22.39 -42.99 0.38
C PRO A 22 22.71 -41.66 -0.31
N HIS A 23 21.75 -40.74 -0.29
CA HIS A 23 21.89 -39.43 -0.93
C HIS A 23 23.15 -38.70 -0.46
N GLN A 24 24.02 -38.44 -1.44
CA GLN A 24 25.15 -37.54 -1.34
C GLN A 24 24.68 -36.19 -0.78
N ARG A 25 25.04 -35.85 0.46
CA ARG A 25 24.53 -34.65 1.14
C ARG A 25 25.40 -33.46 0.77
N VAL A 26 24.81 -32.50 0.06
CA VAL A 26 25.42 -31.18 -0.14
C VAL A 26 24.94 -30.26 0.99
N LEU A 27 25.88 -29.65 1.72
CA LEU A 27 25.57 -28.67 2.77
C LEU A 27 26.13 -27.31 2.37
N ILE A 28 25.40 -26.25 2.70
CA ILE A 28 25.78 -24.87 2.41
C ILE A 28 25.83 -24.11 3.72
N CYS A 29 26.91 -23.38 3.99
CA CYS A 29 26.96 -22.38 5.05
C CYS A 29 27.59 -21.08 4.55
N VAL A 30 27.34 -20.00 5.27
CA VAL A 30 27.72 -18.64 4.86
C VAL A 30 28.50 -17.98 5.99
N ASN A 31 29.68 -17.45 5.66
CA ASN A 31 30.39 -16.51 6.51
C ASN A 31 29.80 -15.12 6.26
N THR A 32 29.11 -14.56 7.25
CA THR A 32 28.45 -13.26 7.14
C THR A 32 29.43 -12.10 7.07
N ASP A 33 30.57 -12.21 7.75
CA ASP A 33 31.57 -11.14 7.83
C ASP A 33 32.29 -10.97 6.49
N THR A 34 32.66 -12.08 5.84
CA THR A 34 33.38 -12.07 4.56
C THR A 34 32.46 -12.24 3.35
N GLN A 35 31.19 -12.61 3.56
CA GLN A 35 30.25 -13.01 2.51
C GLN A 35 30.76 -14.21 1.68
N GLU A 36 31.58 -15.07 2.28
CA GLU A 36 32.02 -16.31 1.64
C GLU A 36 31.01 -17.43 1.88
N VAL A 37 30.76 -18.23 0.84
CA VAL A 37 29.87 -19.38 0.91
C VAL A 37 30.71 -20.65 0.88
N PHE A 38 30.53 -21.52 1.88
CA PHE A 38 31.15 -22.83 1.95
C PHE A 38 30.14 -23.88 1.50
N VAL A 39 30.56 -24.77 0.60
CA VAL A 39 29.74 -25.87 0.12
C VAL A 39 30.48 -27.18 0.42
N ALA A 40 29.92 -27.99 1.30
CA ALA A 40 30.42 -29.31 1.60
C ALA A 40 29.71 -30.36 0.73
N THR A 41 30.49 -31.24 0.11
CA THR A 41 30.02 -32.39 -0.66
C THR A 41 30.77 -33.64 -0.20
N ALA A 42 30.10 -34.77 -0.07
CA ALA A 42 30.73 -36.02 0.39
C ALA A 42 30.39 -37.16 -0.57
N THR A 43 31.37 -37.84 -1.16
CA THR A 43 31.20 -39.10 -1.93
C THR A 43 31.29 -40.31 -1.00
N ASP A 44 31.07 -41.51 -1.55
CA ASP A 44 31.23 -42.78 -0.81
C ASP A 44 32.66 -43.03 -0.29
N SER A 45 33.64 -42.19 -0.65
CA SER A 45 35.06 -42.40 -0.31
C SER A 45 35.82 -41.14 0.13
N SER A 46 35.22 -39.95 0.04
CA SER A 46 35.92 -38.68 0.30
C SER A 46 34.95 -37.53 0.52
N ALA A 47 35.30 -36.56 1.36
CA ALA A 47 34.55 -35.32 1.53
C ALA A 47 35.36 -34.09 1.09
N PHE A 48 34.66 -33.11 0.52
CA PHE A 48 35.24 -31.87 -0.01
C PHE A 48 34.45 -30.67 0.48
N ILE A 49 35.14 -29.58 0.83
CA ILE A 49 34.53 -28.31 1.15
C ILE A 49 35.10 -27.26 0.21
N THR A 50 34.25 -26.69 -0.63
CA THR A 50 34.64 -25.63 -1.56
C THR A 50 34.25 -24.28 -0.99
N ARG A 51 35.19 -23.32 -1.09
CA ARG A 51 34.96 -21.92 -0.70
C ARG A 51 34.67 -21.09 -1.94
N HIS A 52 33.51 -20.44 -1.94
CA HIS A 52 33.08 -19.52 -2.99
C HIS A 52 33.09 -18.11 -2.41
N GLY A 53 34.03 -17.28 -2.84
CA GLY A 53 34.00 -15.86 -2.53
C GLY A 53 32.89 -15.18 -3.34
N LEU A 54 31.90 -14.59 -2.66
CA LEU A 54 31.10 -13.56 -3.29
C LEU A 54 32.06 -12.40 -3.53
N GLY A 55 32.47 -12.16 -4.78
CA GLY A 55 33.19 -10.94 -5.10
C GLY A 55 32.38 -9.73 -4.58
N PRO A 56 32.98 -8.52 -4.49
CA PRO A 56 32.14 -7.34 -4.52
C PRO A 56 31.18 -7.50 -5.70
N ARG A 57 30.03 -6.80 -5.70
CA ARG A 57 29.11 -6.80 -6.86
C ARG A 57 29.76 -6.49 -8.22
N ASN A 58 31.08 -6.29 -8.27
CA ASN A 58 31.97 -6.23 -9.42
C ASN A 58 32.76 -7.56 -9.57
N GLY A 59 32.25 -8.47 -10.40
CA GLY A 59 32.99 -9.28 -11.38
C GLY A 59 34.17 -10.20 -11.01
N HIS A 60 34.74 -10.21 -9.81
CA HIS A 60 35.93 -11.04 -9.51
C HIS A 60 35.85 -11.73 -8.16
N GLY A 61 34.99 -12.76 -8.07
CA GLY A 61 35.14 -13.79 -7.04
C GLY A 61 36.36 -14.65 -7.37
N LYS A 62 37.44 -14.54 -6.58
CA LYS A 62 38.48 -15.58 -6.59
C LYS A 62 37.87 -16.83 -5.96
N SER A 63 37.49 -17.83 -6.77
CA SER A 63 37.23 -19.17 -6.26
C SER A 63 38.56 -19.76 -5.80
N GLY A 64 38.74 -19.86 -4.49
CA GLY A 64 39.83 -20.62 -3.89
C GLY A 64 39.28 -22.00 -3.52
N GLN A 65 39.69 -23.04 -4.23
CA GLN A 65 39.41 -24.40 -3.81
C GLN A 65 40.41 -24.77 -2.73
N LEU A 66 39.94 -24.96 -1.49
CA LEU A 66 40.72 -25.62 -0.46
C LEU A 66 40.44 -27.12 -0.63
N MET A 67 41.37 -27.86 -1.23
CA MET A 67 41.32 -29.34 -1.22
C MET A 67 41.68 -29.78 0.20
N LEU A 68 40.68 -30.14 1.00
CA LEU A 68 40.87 -30.49 2.41
C LEU A 68 41.31 -31.94 2.65
N HIS A 69 41.28 -32.81 1.63
CA HIS A 69 41.81 -34.16 1.76
C HIS A 69 42.32 -34.73 0.43
N GLU A 70 43.64 -34.75 0.25
CA GLU A 70 44.31 -35.68 -0.66
C GLU A 70 45.34 -36.45 0.16
N SER A 71 44.85 -37.29 1.07
CA SER A 71 45.71 -38.26 1.72
C SER A 71 45.06 -39.62 1.70
N GLY A 72 45.61 -40.49 0.86
CA GLY A 72 45.87 -41.87 1.26
C GLY A 72 46.84 -41.90 2.44
N ILE A 73 46.43 -41.33 3.57
CA ILE A 73 46.92 -41.74 4.88
C ILE A 73 45.85 -42.71 5.35
N ALA A 74 46.18 -43.99 5.27
CA ALA A 74 45.65 -44.94 6.22
C ALA A 74 45.99 -44.40 7.62
N LEU A 75 45.07 -43.60 8.20
CA LEU A 75 44.84 -43.72 9.62
C LEU A 75 44.46 -45.18 9.77
N GLY A 76 45.31 -45.96 10.45
CA GLY A 76 45.13 -47.39 10.65
C GLY A 76 43.85 -47.66 11.44
N ILE A 77 42.72 -47.55 10.76
CA ILE A 77 41.39 -47.96 11.16
C ILE A 77 41.01 -48.96 10.07
N ASP A 78 41.37 -50.21 10.33
CA ASP A 78 40.82 -51.34 9.60
C ASP A 78 39.30 -51.31 9.81
N ASP A 79 38.57 -51.09 8.71
CA ASP A 79 37.14 -51.32 8.44
C ASP A 79 36.36 -50.06 7.98
N ALA A 80 36.13 -50.02 6.65
CA ALA A 80 35.01 -49.52 5.85
C ALA A 80 33.89 -48.61 6.45
N GLU A 81 34.17 -47.63 7.33
CA GLU A 81 33.19 -46.58 7.71
C GLU A 81 33.43 -45.30 6.89
N VAL A 82 32.50 -44.98 5.99
CA VAL A 82 32.54 -43.78 5.12
C VAL A 82 32.34 -42.50 5.96
N GLU A 83 33.26 -41.54 5.87
CA GLU A 83 33.16 -40.20 6.49
C GLU A 83 32.03 -39.36 5.87
N VAL A 84 30.80 -39.53 6.36
CA VAL A 84 29.66 -38.71 5.94
C VAL A 84 29.65 -37.39 6.72
N ILE A 85 29.63 -36.25 6.03
CA ILE A 85 29.42 -34.95 6.69
C ILE A 85 27.97 -34.85 7.19
N THR A 86 27.79 -34.64 8.49
CA THR A 86 26.48 -34.59 9.16
C THR A 86 26.04 -33.17 9.52
N GLY A 87 26.96 -32.20 9.52
CA GLY A 87 26.64 -30.79 9.61
C GLY A 87 27.79 -29.87 9.18
N LEU A 88 27.43 -28.67 8.75
CA LEU A 88 28.34 -27.59 8.35
C LEU A 88 27.73 -26.25 8.74
N GLN A 89 28.44 -25.43 9.52
CA GLN A 89 27.98 -24.08 9.87
C GLN A 89 29.15 -23.14 10.18
N HIS A 90 29.06 -21.90 9.72
CA HIS A 90 30.04 -20.88 10.09
C HIS A 90 29.79 -20.36 11.50
N VAL A 91 30.84 -20.29 12.32
CA VAL A 91 30.78 -19.84 13.72
C VAL A 91 31.92 -18.85 13.95
N GLY A 92 31.59 -17.55 13.97
CA GLY A 92 32.59 -16.48 14.11
C GLY A 92 33.43 -16.60 15.38
N GLU A 93 32.81 -16.96 16.51
CA GLU A 93 33.52 -17.15 17.78
C GLU A 93 34.47 -18.36 17.79
N ALA A 94 34.18 -19.39 16.99
CA ALA A 94 35.07 -20.54 16.81
C ALA A 94 36.21 -20.24 15.83
N GLY A 95 36.13 -19.12 15.09
CA GLY A 95 37.16 -18.69 14.14
C GLY A 95 37.07 -19.34 12.75
N GLY A 96 35.93 -19.93 12.37
CA GLY A 96 35.77 -20.55 11.05
C GLY A 96 34.48 -21.35 10.85
N ALA A 97 34.45 -22.16 9.80
CA ALA A 97 33.35 -23.08 9.54
C ALA A 97 33.55 -24.40 10.29
N VAL A 98 32.60 -24.75 11.14
CA VAL A 98 32.58 -26.01 11.89
C VAL A 98 31.93 -27.09 11.03
N VAL A 99 32.59 -28.24 10.95
CA VAL A 99 32.17 -29.43 10.22
C VAL A 99 32.03 -30.58 11.21
N ALA A 100 30.93 -31.32 11.14
CA ALA A 100 30.74 -32.54 11.90
C ALA A 100 30.73 -33.75 10.97
N TYR A 101 31.50 -34.77 11.33
CA TYR A 101 31.61 -36.04 10.60
C TYR A 101 30.82 -37.15 11.32
N GLY A 102 30.25 -38.06 10.54
CA GLY A 102 29.50 -39.21 11.03
C GLY A 102 30.29 -40.12 11.96
N THR A 103 31.61 -40.18 11.76
CA THR A 103 32.59 -40.90 12.59
C THR A 103 32.64 -40.38 14.02
N GLY A 104 32.28 -39.12 14.26
CA GLY A 104 32.41 -38.44 15.56
C GLY A 104 33.36 -37.26 15.55
N THR A 105 34.20 -37.14 14.52
CA THR A 105 35.18 -36.07 14.41
C THR A 105 34.50 -34.71 14.18
N ILE A 106 35.01 -33.68 14.84
CA ILE A 106 34.62 -32.29 14.65
C ILE A 106 35.82 -31.55 14.04
N GLY A 107 35.63 -31.02 12.84
CA GLY A 107 36.62 -30.22 12.11
C GLY A 107 36.29 -28.72 12.21
N LEU A 108 37.32 -27.89 12.29
CA LEU A 108 37.25 -26.45 12.15
C LEU A 108 38.00 -26.03 10.89
N VAL A 109 37.26 -25.59 9.87
CA VAL A 109 37.78 -25.07 8.61
C VAL A 109 38.06 -23.58 8.78
N THR A 110 39.35 -23.25 8.79
CA THR A 110 39.84 -21.88 8.81
C THR A 110 40.17 -21.41 7.40
N ASN A 111 40.77 -20.22 7.25
CA ASN A 111 41.15 -19.68 5.95
C ASN A 111 42.26 -20.47 5.25
N GLU A 112 43.08 -21.21 6.01
CA GLU A 112 44.30 -21.86 5.53
C GLU A 112 44.21 -23.40 5.62
N ASP A 113 43.68 -23.94 6.72
CA ASP A 113 43.63 -25.38 6.99
C ASP A 113 42.31 -25.82 7.67
N GLU A 114 42.03 -27.12 7.63
CA GLU A 114 41.07 -27.79 8.51
C GLU A 114 41.80 -28.41 9.72
N ILE A 115 41.28 -28.13 10.91
CA ILE A 115 41.86 -28.60 12.18
C ILE A 115 40.83 -29.47 12.90
N ALA A 116 41.19 -30.70 13.26
CA ALA A 116 40.38 -31.52 14.16
C ALA A 116 40.40 -30.94 15.57
N VAL A 117 39.23 -30.55 16.08
CA VAL A 117 39.05 -29.83 17.36
C VAL A 117 38.37 -30.68 18.42
N GLY A 118 37.75 -31.80 18.03
CA GLY A 118 37.14 -32.75 18.96
C GLY A 118 36.80 -34.06 18.26
N ASP A 119 36.59 -35.11 19.06
CA ASP A 119 36.15 -36.42 18.60
C ASP A 119 35.13 -37.01 19.59
N VAL A 120 34.02 -37.51 19.06
CA VAL A 120 32.88 -38.04 19.82
C VAL A 120 32.72 -39.52 19.52
N GLU A 121 33.14 -40.39 20.45
CA GLU A 121 33.17 -41.86 20.26
C GLU A 121 31.83 -42.47 19.78
N ALA A 122 30.71 -41.87 20.20
CA ALA A 122 29.37 -42.30 19.83
C ALA A 122 28.99 -41.96 18.37
N GLY A 123 29.78 -41.19 17.64
CA GLY A 123 29.45 -40.64 16.32
C GLY A 123 28.52 -39.42 16.41
N ILE A 124 28.46 -38.61 15.34
CA ILE A 124 27.58 -37.43 15.25
C ILE A 124 26.64 -37.57 14.05
N VAL A 125 25.33 -37.54 14.29
CA VAL A 125 24.29 -37.72 13.25
C VAL A 125 23.59 -36.43 12.83
N ALA A 126 23.66 -35.38 13.65
CA ALA A 126 23.21 -34.04 13.29
C ALA A 126 23.95 -32.98 14.09
N MET A 127 24.12 -31.80 13.50
CA MET A 127 24.69 -30.62 14.15
C MET A 127 23.91 -29.37 13.74
N ALA A 128 23.68 -28.46 14.68
CA ALA A 128 23.24 -27.10 14.40
C ALA A 128 23.70 -26.13 15.50
N TRP A 129 24.24 -24.98 15.11
CA TRP A 129 24.60 -23.89 16.03
C TRP A 129 23.46 -22.90 16.18
N ALA A 130 23.37 -22.34 17.38
CA ALA A 130 22.48 -21.24 17.70
C ALA A 130 22.75 -20.03 16.79
N PRO A 131 21.74 -19.22 16.46
CA PRO A 131 21.91 -18.03 15.62
C PRO A 131 22.91 -17.00 16.15
N ASP A 132 23.12 -16.93 17.47
CA ASP A 132 24.14 -16.08 18.10
C ASP A 132 25.56 -16.67 18.04
N GLY A 133 25.70 -17.91 17.58
CA GLY A 133 26.97 -18.62 17.48
C GLY A 133 27.52 -19.12 18.82
N GLU A 134 26.85 -18.93 19.95
CA GLU A 134 27.42 -19.19 21.28
C GLU A 134 27.14 -20.62 21.81
N THR A 135 26.33 -21.43 21.12
CA THR A 135 25.99 -22.79 21.55
C THR A 135 25.75 -23.71 20.36
N GLY A 136 26.50 -24.81 20.29
CA GLY A 136 26.35 -25.87 19.30
C GLY A 136 25.54 -27.04 19.86
N VAL A 137 24.56 -27.51 19.10
CA VAL A 137 23.83 -28.77 19.37
C VAL A 137 24.40 -29.86 18.48
N PHE A 138 24.83 -30.95 19.11
CA PHE A 138 25.31 -32.17 18.46
C PHE A 138 24.42 -33.33 18.91
N VAL A 139 23.80 -34.02 17.95
CA VAL A 139 23.05 -35.24 18.22
C VAL A 139 24.00 -36.42 18.01
N THR A 140 24.28 -37.15 19.08
CA THR A 140 25.26 -38.23 19.08
C THR A 140 24.59 -39.59 18.87
N GLY A 141 25.29 -40.51 18.23
CA GLY A 141 24.83 -41.87 17.93
C GLY A 141 25.37 -42.39 16.61
N ARG A 142 25.36 -43.72 16.42
CA ARG A 142 25.80 -44.36 15.17
C ARG A 142 24.62 -44.72 14.29
N ASN A 143 24.74 -44.44 13.01
CA ASN A 143 23.71 -44.72 12.01
C ASN A 143 23.93 -46.14 11.47
N VAL A 144 23.25 -47.14 12.05
CA VAL A 144 23.36 -48.52 11.55
C VAL A 144 22.28 -48.76 10.50
N ASN A 145 22.71 -49.09 9.28
CA ASN A 145 21.82 -49.59 8.23
C ASN A 145 21.19 -50.91 8.71
N THR A 146 19.94 -50.88 9.15
CA THR A 146 19.24 -52.04 9.71
C THR A 146 18.76 -53.04 8.64
N ASN A 147 19.68 -53.57 7.83
CA ASN A 147 19.47 -54.82 7.09
C ASN A 147 20.14 -56.02 7.79
N GLU A 148 20.98 -55.76 8.80
CA GLU A 148 21.61 -56.80 9.63
C GLU A 148 21.07 -56.72 11.07
N VAL A 149 19.89 -57.29 11.30
CA VAL A 149 19.47 -57.67 12.66
C VAL A 149 19.55 -59.19 12.72
N ASN A 150 20.68 -59.70 13.23
CA ASN A 150 20.79 -61.12 13.59
C ASN A 150 20.08 -61.36 14.93
N ASP A 151 19.33 -62.44 14.98
CA ASP A 151 18.36 -62.87 16.01
C ASP A 151 18.88 -63.10 17.45
N ASN A 152 20.06 -62.60 17.84
CA ASN A 152 20.65 -62.90 19.14
C ASN A 152 21.00 -61.65 19.95
N ASN A 153 20.03 -61.17 20.72
CA ASN A 153 20.17 -60.67 22.10
C ASN A 153 21.29 -59.66 22.45
N THR A 154 21.69 -58.78 21.54
CA THR A 154 22.34 -57.50 21.87
C THR A 154 21.37 -56.35 21.63
N ALA A 155 20.41 -56.20 22.54
CA ALA A 155 19.73 -54.93 22.76
C ALA A 155 20.71 -53.95 23.44
N LEU A 156 21.81 -53.60 22.76
CA LEU A 156 22.42 -52.30 22.97
C LEU A 156 21.38 -51.31 22.43
N GLU A 157 20.58 -50.75 23.33
CA GLU A 157 19.61 -49.72 22.99
C GLU A 157 20.38 -48.60 22.24
N PHE A 158 20.19 -48.52 20.92
CA PHE A 158 20.64 -47.38 20.11
C PHE A 158 19.90 -46.14 20.60
N ARG A 159 20.47 -45.48 21.62
CA ARG A 159 19.94 -44.24 22.20
C ARG A 159 20.70 -43.07 21.59
N LEU A 160 19.98 -42.22 20.89
CA LEU A 160 20.50 -40.93 20.47
C LEU A 160 20.81 -40.09 21.70
N GLY A 161 21.97 -39.44 21.72
CA GLY A 161 22.37 -38.50 22.75
C GLY A 161 22.23 -37.05 22.28
N LEU A 162 22.10 -36.15 23.25
CA LEU A 162 22.18 -34.71 23.10
C LEU A 162 23.49 -34.26 23.74
N LEU A 163 24.37 -33.66 22.95
CA LEU A 163 25.60 -33.00 23.39
C LEU A 163 25.53 -31.52 23.03
N LEU A 164 25.67 -30.65 24.03
CA LEU A 164 25.73 -29.21 23.86
C LEU A 164 27.13 -28.70 24.17
N MET A 165 27.68 -27.86 23.31
CA MET A 165 29.03 -27.32 23.46
C MET A 165 29.09 -25.81 23.20
N THR A 166 30.04 -25.14 23.83
CA THR A 166 30.42 -23.75 23.50
C THR A 166 31.31 -23.72 22.25
N PRO A 167 31.54 -22.54 21.63
CA PRO A 167 32.50 -22.38 20.53
C PRO A 167 33.95 -22.71 20.91
N ARG A 168 34.24 -22.76 22.21
CA ARG A 168 35.54 -23.16 22.77
C ARG A 168 35.60 -24.64 23.10
N TRP A 169 34.58 -25.40 22.69
CA TRP A 169 34.47 -26.84 22.88
C TRP A 169 34.24 -27.27 24.34
N ASP A 170 33.80 -26.35 25.21
CA ASP A 170 33.38 -26.70 26.57
C ASP A 170 32.01 -27.37 26.52
N VAL A 171 31.87 -28.52 27.18
CA VAL A 171 30.59 -29.23 27.28
C VAL A 171 29.65 -28.51 28.25
N ILE A 172 28.47 -28.15 27.76
CA ILE A 172 27.39 -27.53 28.54
C ILE A 172 26.53 -28.63 29.18
N THR A 173 26.05 -29.55 28.34
CA THR A 173 25.12 -30.62 28.73
C THR A 173 25.35 -31.84 27.86
N GLU A 174 25.33 -33.02 28.47
CA GLU A 174 25.33 -34.30 27.78
C GLU A 174 24.23 -35.18 28.40
N THR A 175 23.19 -35.49 27.63
CA THR A 175 22.03 -36.25 28.13
C THR A 175 21.44 -37.13 27.03
N PRO A 176 20.84 -38.29 27.35
CA PRO A 176 20.12 -39.09 26.35
C PRO A 176 18.85 -38.38 25.87
N LEU A 177 18.49 -38.56 24.59
CA LEU A 177 17.19 -38.10 24.09
C LEU A 177 16.04 -38.91 24.71
N PRO A 178 14.85 -38.30 24.88
CA PRO A 178 13.70 -38.99 25.48
C PRO A 178 13.26 -40.23 24.69
N ALA A 179 13.14 -41.36 25.38
CA ALA A 179 12.82 -42.66 24.78
C ALA A 179 11.32 -42.89 24.50
N SER A 180 10.42 -42.10 25.10
CA SER A 180 8.98 -42.14 24.80
C SER A 180 8.30 -40.81 25.17
N PRO A 181 7.28 -40.35 24.41
CA PRO A 181 6.47 -39.17 24.75
C PRO A 181 5.75 -39.27 26.11
N SER A 182 5.66 -40.47 26.70
CA SER A 182 5.05 -40.72 28.02
C SER A 182 5.97 -40.43 29.23
N THR A 183 7.26 -40.18 29.01
CA THR A 183 8.25 -39.94 30.08
C THR A 183 8.34 -38.47 30.53
N SER A 184 7.29 -37.66 30.30
CA SER A 184 7.27 -36.26 30.73
C SER A 184 7.30 -36.14 32.26
N THR A 185 8.35 -35.50 32.77
CA THR A 185 8.39 -35.00 34.15
C THR A 185 7.39 -33.86 34.30
N GLY A 186 6.20 -34.16 34.81
CA GLY A 186 5.36 -33.24 35.60
C GLY A 186 4.73 -31.99 34.94
N ALA A 187 5.14 -31.56 33.75
CA ALA A 187 4.51 -30.44 33.05
C ALA A 187 3.51 -30.99 32.02
N GLY A 188 2.23 -31.07 32.40
CA GLY A 188 1.17 -31.38 31.44
C GLY A 188 1.16 -30.39 30.28
N LEU A 189 0.71 -30.81 29.10
CA LEU A 189 0.51 -29.94 27.94
C LEU A 189 -0.50 -28.84 28.30
N VAL A 190 -0.02 -27.64 28.62
CA VAL A 190 -0.86 -26.48 28.96
C VAL A 190 -0.86 -25.52 27.77
N SER A 191 -2.06 -25.16 27.29
CA SER A 191 -2.20 -24.20 26.19
C SER A 191 -1.71 -22.82 26.61
N VAL A 192 -0.99 -22.12 25.72
CA VAL A 192 -0.49 -20.77 26.02
C VAL A 192 -1.68 -19.80 26.10
N GLY A 193 -2.02 -19.36 27.31
CA GLY A 193 -3.01 -18.31 27.55
C GLY A 193 -4.48 -18.75 27.63
N TRP A 194 -4.81 -20.04 27.49
CA TRP A 194 -6.22 -20.51 27.43
C TRP A 194 -6.49 -21.84 28.16
N GLY A 195 -6.07 -22.01 29.42
CA GLY A 195 -6.48 -23.17 30.24
C GLY A 195 -6.15 -24.54 29.62
N ARG A 196 -6.85 -25.60 30.03
CA ARG A 196 -6.70 -26.94 29.41
C ARG A 196 -7.58 -27.07 28.16
N LYS A 197 -7.16 -27.88 27.18
CA LYS A 197 -7.93 -28.16 25.95
C LYS A 197 -9.35 -28.64 26.25
N GLU A 198 -9.54 -29.41 27.33
CA GLU A 198 -10.87 -29.88 27.77
C GLU A 198 -11.79 -28.75 28.26
N THR A 199 -11.22 -27.62 28.69
CA THR A 199 -11.94 -26.48 29.29
C THR A 199 -12.17 -25.32 28.32
N GLN A 200 -11.71 -25.44 27.07
CA GLN A 200 -11.80 -24.37 26.06
C GLN A 200 -13.16 -24.37 25.35
N PHE A 201 -13.70 -23.19 25.05
CA PHE A 201 -14.97 -23.04 24.37
C PHE A 201 -14.83 -23.37 22.87
N HIS A 202 -15.19 -24.59 22.49
CA HIS A 202 -15.23 -24.99 21.08
C HIS A 202 -16.56 -24.51 20.47
N GLY A 203 -16.52 -23.88 19.28
CA GLY A 203 -17.71 -23.58 18.49
C GLY A 203 -18.51 -24.84 18.13
N SER A 204 -19.69 -24.70 17.53
CA SER A 204 -20.58 -25.83 17.22
C SER A 204 -19.91 -26.94 16.39
N GLU A 205 -19.05 -26.59 15.45
CA GLU A 205 -18.24 -27.53 14.66
C GLU A 205 -17.11 -28.16 15.48
N GLY A 206 -16.42 -27.36 16.31
CA GLY A 206 -15.35 -27.85 17.18
C GLY A 206 -15.83 -28.83 18.27
N LYS A 207 -17.06 -28.67 18.76
CA LYS A 207 -17.68 -29.64 19.69
C LYS A 207 -18.04 -30.98 19.03
N GLN A 208 -18.31 -30.98 17.73
CA GLN A 208 -18.58 -32.21 16.97
C GLN A 208 -17.26 -32.91 16.59
N ALA A 209 -16.24 -32.16 16.17
CA ALA A 209 -14.90 -32.69 15.88
C ALA A 209 -14.21 -33.32 17.11
N ALA A 210 -14.34 -32.70 18.29
CA ALA A 210 -13.81 -33.26 19.55
C ALA A 210 -14.52 -34.55 20.01
N LYS A 211 -15.75 -34.80 19.55
CA LYS A 211 -16.49 -36.05 19.83
C LYS A 211 -16.13 -37.20 18.87
N LEU A 212 -15.52 -36.89 17.72
CA LEU A 212 -15.16 -37.87 16.68
C LEU A 212 -13.71 -38.40 16.83
N SER A 213 -12.86 -37.76 17.64
CA SER A 213 -11.44 -38.11 17.79
C SER A 213 -11.14 -39.14 18.89
N THR A 214 -11.88 -40.26 18.95
CA THR A 214 -11.69 -41.32 19.97
C THR A 214 -10.94 -42.56 19.49
N VAL A 215 -10.40 -42.55 18.26
CA VAL A 215 -9.48 -43.59 17.78
C VAL A 215 -8.05 -43.06 17.85
N PRO A 216 -7.14 -43.66 18.64
CA PRO A 216 -5.72 -43.28 18.65
C PRO A 216 -5.14 -43.45 17.24
N ALA A 217 -4.51 -42.41 16.72
CA ALA A 217 -3.85 -42.50 15.42
C ALA A 217 -2.68 -43.48 15.51
N VAL A 218 -2.57 -44.40 14.54
CA VAL A 218 -1.42 -45.32 14.45
C VAL A 218 -0.20 -44.48 14.04
N LEU A 219 0.79 -44.40 14.93
CA LEU A 219 2.02 -43.64 14.71
C LEU A 219 3.03 -44.50 13.96
N VAL A 220 3.29 -44.19 12.69
CA VAL A 220 4.28 -44.92 11.87
C VAL A 220 5.16 -43.93 11.12
N LEU A 221 6.40 -44.32 10.86
CA LEU A 221 7.28 -43.63 9.92
C LEU A 221 6.70 -43.67 8.52
N THR A 222 6.87 -42.57 7.78
CA THR A 222 6.57 -42.56 6.35
C THR A 222 7.58 -43.41 5.58
N ALA A 223 7.16 -44.02 4.47
CA ALA A 223 8.03 -44.87 3.66
C ALA A 223 9.29 -44.13 3.12
N THR A 224 9.22 -42.81 3.04
CA THR A 224 10.28 -41.92 2.53
C THR A 224 11.05 -41.21 3.65
N ASP A 225 10.90 -41.66 4.90
CA ASP A 225 11.62 -41.09 6.04
C ASP A 225 13.10 -41.51 6.02
N ASP A 226 14.01 -40.54 6.22
CA ASP A 226 15.46 -40.77 6.18
C ASP A 226 16.05 -41.30 7.50
N ARG A 227 15.22 -41.44 8.54
CA ARG A 227 15.52 -41.81 9.94
C ARG A 227 16.53 -40.92 10.66
N ARG A 228 17.04 -39.85 10.03
CA ARG A 228 18.06 -38.96 10.59
C ARG A 228 17.44 -37.86 11.43
N PRO A 229 18.09 -37.44 12.53
CA PRO A 229 17.60 -36.31 13.31
C PRO A 229 17.74 -34.99 12.54
N ARG A 230 16.88 -34.02 12.89
CA ARG A 230 16.98 -32.62 12.43
C ARG A 230 16.92 -31.70 13.64
N VAL A 231 17.76 -30.68 13.66
CA VAL A 231 17.83 -29.68 14.73
C VAL A 231 17.46 -28.32 14.15
N SER A 232 16.60 -27.57 14.85
CA SER A 232 16.23 -26.22 14.43
C SER A 232 16.12 -25.29 15.63
N TRP A 233 16.80 -24.15 15.56
CA TRP A 233 16.86 -23.15 16.63
C TRP A 233 15.80 -22.06 16.47
N ARG A 234 15.30 -21.55 17.59
CA ARG A 234 14.57 -20.27 17.60
C ARG A 234 15.53 -19.11 17.35
N GLY A 235 15.06 -18.04 16.72
CA GLY A 235 15.88 -16.91 16.30
C GLY A 235 16.55 -16.13 17.45
N ASP A 236 16.06 -16.25 18.68
CA ASP A 236 16.67 -15.65 19.87
C ASP A 236 17.58 -16.61 20.66
N SER A 237 17.88 -17.78 20.08
CA SER A 237 18.74 -18.83 20.66
C SER A 237 18.29 -19.42 21.99
N ARG A 238 17.09 -19.10 22.49
CA ARG A 238 16.66 -19.57 23.83
C ARG A 238 16.17 -21.02 23.85
N PHE A 239 15.72 -21.51 22.70
CA PHE A 239 15.17 -22.85 22.53
C PHE A 239 15.61 -23.45 21.20
N PHE A 240 15.68 -24.78 21.17
CA PHE A 240 15.84 -25.55 19.94
C PHE A 240 14.90 -26.76 19.96
N ALA A 241 14.53 -27.23 18.77
CA ALA A 241 13.74 -28.43 18.57
C ALA A 241 14.58 -29.49 17.86
N ILE A 242 14.38 -30.74 18.26
CA ILE A 242 14.98 -31.92 17.63
C ILE A 242 13.86 -32.84 17.15
N SER A 243 13.80 -33.08 15.84
CA SER A 243 12.99 -34.16 15.25
C SER A 243 13.85 -35.42 15.19
N TYR A 244 13.37 -36.53 15.75
CA TYR A 244 14.11 -37.80 15.81
C TYR A 244 13.16 -39.00 15.82
N VAL A 245 13.69 -40.19 15.54
CA VAL A 245 12.93 -41.44 15.53
C VAL A 245 12.89 -42.04 16.93
N VAL A 246 11.70 -42.38 17.39
CA VAL A 246 11.43 -43.11 18.63
C VAL A 246 10.97 -44.52 18.28
N ASN A 247 11.52 -45.52 18.97
CA ASN A 247 11.15 -46.92 18.83
C ASN A 247 10.37 -47.37 20.08
N GLU A 248 9.09 -47.72 19.92
CA GLU A 248 8.28 -48.30 21.00
C GLU A 248 8.25 -49.82 20.87
N PHE A 249 8.66 -50.50 21.95
CA PHE A 249 8.71 -51.96 22.01
C PHE A 249 7.44 -52.50 22.67
N GLY A 250 6.47 -52.94 21.85
CA GLY A 250 5.24 -53.59 22.31
C GLY A 250 5.36 -55.12 22.42
N SER A 251 4.28 -55.80 22.82
CA SER A 251 4.18 -57.27 22.93
C SER A 251 4.16 -57.97 21.56
N GLY A 252 5.25 -57.86 20.79
CA GLY A 252 5.50 -58.63 19.57
C GLY A 252 5.86 -57.83 18.30
N GLN A 253 5.76 -56.49 18.30
CA GLN A 253 6.20 -55.64 17.18
C GLN A 253 6.82 -54.33 17.68
N THR A 254 7.96 -53.94 17.09
CA THR A 254 8.59 -52.63 17.30
C THR A 254 7.92 -51.61 16.40
N GLN A 255 7.33 -50.56 16.98
CA GLN A 255 6.69 -49.48 16.24
C GLN A 255 7.57 -48.22 16.28
N SER A 256 8.10 -47.83 15.13
CA SER A 256 8.92 -46.61 14.98
C SER A 256 8.09 -45.44 14.50
N HIS A 257 8.29 -44.26 15.09
CA HIS A 257 7.64 -43.02 14.67
C HIS A 257 8.52 -41.79 14.95
N ARG A 258 8.19 -40.63 14.33
CA ARG A 258 8.88 -39.36 14.59
C ARG A 258 8.32 -38.68 15.84
N ALA A 259 9.21 -38.19 16.69
CA ALA A 259 8.90 -37.28 17.79
C ALA A 259 9.68 -35.96 17.62
N VAL A 260 9.11 -34.87 18.10
CA VAL A 260 9.77 -33.55 18.14
C VAL A 260 9.92 -33.14 19.60
N ALA A 261 11.15 -33.12 20.11
CA ALA A 261 11.45 -32.66 21.45
C ALA A 261 11.98 -31.23 21.42
N ILE A 262 11.55 -30.42 22.38
CA ILE A 262 11.89 -28.99 22.51
C ILE A 262 12.72 -28.84 23.78
N PHE A 263 13.89 -28.24 23.65
CA PHE A 263 14.85 -28.04 24.72
C PHE A 263 15.12 -26.55 24.92
N THR A 264 15.48 -26.18 26.15
CA THR A 264 16.08 -24.86 26.43
C THR A 264 17.53 -24.84 25.94
N ARG A 265 18.12 -23.65 25.84
CA ARG A 265 19.53 -23.47 25.47
C ARG A 265 20.50 -24.27 26.34
N GLU A 266 20.15 -24.53 27.59
CA GLU A 266 20.94 -25.30 28.55
C GLU A 266 20.75 -26.83 28.39
N GLY A 267 19.97 -27.28 27.41
CA GLY A 267 19.71 -28.70 27.15
C GLY A 267 18.67 -29.32 28.07
N SER A 268 17.91 -28.50 28.81
CA SER A 268 16.80 -28.99 29.63
C SER A 268 15.58 -29.24 28.75
N LEU A 269 14.96 -30.43 28.87
CA LEU A 269 13.76 -30.77 28.13
C LEU A 269 12.59 -29.87 28.57
N SER A 270 12.07 -29.07 27.64
CA SER A 270 10.94 -28.17 27.88
C SER A 270 9.61 -28.82 27.56
N ALA A 271 9.50 -29.49 26.40
CA ALA A 271 8.29 -30.16 25.96
C ALA A 271 8.59 -31.24 24.92
N ILE A 272 7.67 -32.20 24.78
CA ILE A 272 7.63 -33.11 23.63
C ILE A 272 6.35 -32.79 22.88
N ALA A 273 6.45 -32.60 21.57
CA ALA A 273 5.32 -32.28 20.73
C ALA A 273 4.25 -33.37 20.78
N GLU A 274 2.98 -32.99 20.63
CA GLU A 274 1.89 -33.95 20.55
C GLU A 274 2.14 -34.94 19.39
N PRO A 275 1.90 -36.24 19.60
CA PRO A 275 2.20 -37.25 18.60
C PRO A 275 1.27 -37.11 17.40
N ILE A 276 1.86 -36.93 16.21
CA ILE A 276 1.14 -36.80 14.93
C ILE A 276 1.47 -38.00 14.04
N ALA A 277 0.44 -38.65 13.49
CA ALA A 277 0.63 -39.77 12.57
C ALA A 277 1.21 -39.33 11.23
N ASN A 278 2.10 -40.14 10.64
CA ASN A 278 2.77 -39.87 9.36
C ASN A 278 3.50 -38.50 9.32
N LEU A 279 4.13 -38.14 10.43
CA LEU A 279 5.00 -36.97 10.48
C LEU A 279 6.31 -37.27 9.73
N HIS A 280 6.73 -36.33 8.88
CA HIS A 280 7.98 -36.41 8.11
C HIS A 280 9.17 -35.93 8.95
N HIS A 281 10.37 -36.16 8.44
CA HIS A 281 11.63 -35.81 9.09
C HIS A 281 11.91 -34.30 9.16
N ALA A 282 11.49 -33.53 8.15
CA ALA A 282 11.81 -32.11 8.01
C ALA A 282 11.09 -31.23 9.05
N ILE A 283 11.86 -30.37 9.73
CA ILE A 283 11.36 -29.34 10.65
C ILE A 283 12.05 -28.01 10.43
N ALA A 284 11.34 -26.90 10.70
CA ALA A 284 11.93 -25.57 10.74
C ALA A 284 11.25 -24.70 11.79
N TRP A 285 12.02 -24.17 12.74
CA TRP A 285 11.53 -23.19 13.70
C TRP A 285 11.46 -21.82 13.04
N ARG A 286 10.32 -21.13 13.16
CA ARG A 286 10.15 -19.75 12.70
C ARG A 286 10.98 -18.77 13.57
N PRO A 287 12.01 -18.10 13.03
CA PRO A 287 12.97 -17.33 13.84
C PRO A 287 12.33 -16.25 14.74
N LEU A 288 11.43 -15.44 14.17
CA LEU A 288 10.64 -14.41 14.84
C LEU A 288 9.23 -14.97 15.09
N GLY A 289 9.13 -15.91 16.04
CA GLY A 289 7.86 -16.51 16.42
C GLY A 289 7.98 -17.73 17.32
N ASN A 290 6.84 -18.34 17.60
CA ASN A 290 6.71 -19.52 18.48
C ASN A 290 6.34 -20.80 17.73
N LEU A 291 6.29 -20.76 16.40
CA LEU A 291 5.82 -21.88 15.58
C LEU A 291 7.00 -22.68 15.02
N ILE A 292 6.93 -23.99 15.16
CA ILE A 292 7.81 -24.98 14.54
C ILE A 292 7.04 -25.63 13.41
N ALA A 293 7.45 -25.40 12.17
CA ALA A 293 6.87 -26.05 11.00
C ALA A 293 7.39 -27.48 10.89
N ALA A 294 6.50 -28.42 10.58
CA ALA A 294 6.80 -29.79 10.21
C ALA A 294 5.85 -30.25 9.11
N VAL A 295 6.16 -31.36 8.43
CA VAL A 295 5.29 -31.90 7.36
C VAL A 295 4.60 -33.17 7.82
N GLN A 296 3.32 -33.29 7.47
CA GLN A 296 2.51 -34.48 7.71
C GLN A 296 1.85 -34.96 6.41
N THR A 297 1.75 -36.28 6.24
CA THR A 297 0.85 -36.88 5.24
C THR A 297 -0.48 -37.28 5.87
N LEU A 298 -1.57 -36.65 5.42
CA LEU A 298 -2.92 -37.04 5.83
C LEU A 298 -3.31 -38.42 5.26
N PRO A 299 -4.31 -39.12 5.84
CA PRO A 299 -4.82 -40.39 5.29
C PRO A 299 -5.28 -40.29 3.82
N SER A 300 -5.69 -39.10 3.37
CA SER A 300 -6.02 -38.79 1.97
C SER A 300 -4.81 -38.80 1.02
N ARG A 301 -3.59 -39.00 1.55
CA ARG A 301 -2.28 -38.77 0.91
C ARG A 301 -1.99 -37.31 0.55
N GLN A 302 -2.76 -36.37 1.09
CA GLN A 302 -2.46 -34.95 0.94
C GLN A 302 -1.36 -34.54 1.92
N LEU A 303 -0.34 -33.86 1.42
CA LEU A 303 0.69 -33.27 2.27
C LEU A 303 0.23 -31.95 2.88
N GLN A 304 0.60 -31.74 4.14
CA GLN A 304 0.27 -30.56 4.90
C GLN A 304 1.47 -30.13 5.74
N VAL A 305 1.71 -28.82 5.81
CA VAL A 305 2.58 -28.26 6.83
C VAL A 305 1.75 -28.03 8.08
N VAL A 306 2.19 -28.63 9.19
CA VAL A 306 1.62 -28.47 10.52
C VAL A 306 2.56 -27.65 11.37
N PHE A 307 2.01 -26.92 12.34
CA PHE A 307 2.83 -26.13 13.26
C PHE A 307 2.68 -26.61 14.69
N PHE A 308 3.78 -26.58 15.43
CA PHE A 308 3.81 -26.77 16.88
C PHE A 308 4.22 -25.50 17.59
N GLU A 309 3.65 -25.26 18.77
CA GLU A 309 4.10 -24.24 19.70
C GLU A 309 5.26 -24.74 20.57
N THR A 310 5.91 -23.83 21.28
CA THR A 310 7.00 -24.13 22.23
C THR A 310 6.62 -25.09 23.36
N ASN A 311 5.32 -25.21 23.66
CA ASN A 311 4.79 -26.15 24.65
C ASN A 311 4.49 -27.55 24.06
N GLY A 312 4.80 -27.77 22.77
CA GLY A 312 4.54 -29.01 22.07
C GLY A 312 3.12 -29.18 21.50
N LEU A 313 2.21 -28.22 21.69
CA LEU A 313 0.85 -28.32 21.14
C LEU A 313 0.79 -27.91 19.67
N ARG A 314 -0.05 -28.57 18.88
CA ARG A 314 -0.31 -28.18 17.48
C ARG A 314 -1.09 -26.87 17.41
N HIS A 315 -0.68 -25.97 16.51
CA HIS A 315 -1.31 -24.68 16.29
C HIS A 315 -1.38 -24.30 14.80
N GLY A 316 -2.44 -24.75 14.14
CA GLY A 316 -2.72 -24.41 12.74
C GLY A 316 -1.94 -25.26 11.73
N GLU A 317 -2.32 -25.09 10.46
CA GLU A 317 -1.79 -25.87 9.35
C GLU A 317 -2.09 -25.21 7.99
N PHE A 318 -1.39 -25.62 6.94
CA PHE A 318 -1.77 -25.33 5.55
C PHE A 318 -1.36 -26.44 4.59
N SER A 319 -2.20 -26.72 3.59
CA SER A 319 -1.95 -27.79 2.62
C SER A 319 -0.95 -27.39 1.53
N LEU A 320 -0.09 -28.33 1.15
CA LEU A 320 0.82 -28.19 0.00
C LEU A 320 0.03 -28.44 -1.28
N ARG A 321 -0.54 -27.37 -1.85
CA ARG A 321 -1.54 -27.46 -2.93
C ARG A 321 -0.99 -28.01 -4.25
N LEU A 322 0.32 -27.89 -4.49
CA LEU A 322 0.98 -28.29 -5.74
C LEU A 322 1.90 -29.52 -5.57
N SER A 323 1.66 -30.34 -4.55
CA SER A 323 2.38 -31.60 -4.36
C SER A 323 1.58 -32.79 -4.89
N ASP A 324 2.24 -33.69 -5.60
CA ASP A 324 1.72 -35.03 -5.89
C ASP A 324 1.56 -35.86 -4.62
N LYS A 325 0.72 -36.91 -4.68
CA LYS A 325 0.46 -37.83 -3.57
C LYS A 325 1.73 -38.52 -3.02
N ASP A 326 2.73 -38.69 -3.88
CA ASP A 326 3.96 -39.39 -3.56
C ASP A 326 5.16 -38.42 -3.43
N THR A 327 4.91 -37.10 -3.34
CA THR A 327 5.97 -36.09 -3.18
C THR A 327 6.80 -36.34 -1.92
N ILE A 328 8.11 -36.23 -2.04
CA ILE A 328 9.05 -36.35 -0.92
C ILE A 328 9.48 -34.94 -0.51
N VAL A 329 9.29 -34.57 0.76
CA VAL A 329 9.84 -33.32 1.31
C VAL A 329 11.18 -33.62 1.97
N TYR A 330 12.23 -32.92 1.52
CA TYR A 330 13.59 -33.09 2.05
C TYR A 330 13.87 -32.16 3.21
N GLU A 331 13.63 -30.85 3.04
CA GLU A 331 14.01 -29.84 4.02
C GLU A 331 13.03 -28.66 4.05
N LEU A 332 12.94 -28.03 5.22
CA LEU A 332 12.22 -26.78 5.46
C LEU A 332 13.21 -25.74 5.97
N ALA A 333 13.09 -24.48 5.55
CA ALA A 333 13.82 -23.40 6.19
C ALA A 333 13.09 -22.06 6.08
N TYR A 334 13.09 -21.31 7.17
CA TYR A 334 12.59 -19.95 7.20
C TYR A 334 13.72 -18.95 6.88
N THR A 335 13.35 -17.82 6.29
CA THR A 335 14.20 -16.63 6.27
C THR A 335 14.44 -16.12 7.69
N ALA A 336 15.57 -15.42 7.90
CA ALA A 336 15.92 -14.85 9.20
C ALA A 336 14.83 -13.91 9.77
N ASP A 337 14.12 -13.17 8.91
CA ASP A 337 13.02 -12.28 9.27
C ASP A 337 11.63 -12.97 9.34
N SER A 338 11.57 -14.28 9.10
CA SER A 338 10.36 -15.11 9.12
C SER A 338 9.28 -14.72 8.10
N SER A 339 9.64 -13.99 7.05
CA SER A 339 8.74 -13.59 5.98
C SER A 339 8.43 -14.71 4.98
N ILE A 340 9.38 -15.61 4.72
CA ILE A 340 9.23 -16.72 3.75
C ILE A 340 9.61 -18.06 4.41
N LEU A 341 8.80 -19.09 4.13
CA LEU A 341 9.12 -20.51 4.36
C LEU A 341 9.49 -21.15 3.02
N ALA A 342 10.73 -21.62 2.90
CA ALA A 342 11.18 -22.45 1.78
C ALA A 342 10.92 -23.93 2.08
N ILE A 343 10.44 -24.65 1.07
CA ILE A 343 10.16 -26.09 1.14
C ILE A 343 10.85 -26.77 -0.03
N PHE A 344 11.84 -27.61 0.26
CA PHE A 344 12.57 -28.38 -0.74
C PHE A 344 11.99 -29.78 -0.87
N MET A 345 11.63 -30.18 -2.09
CA MET A 345 10.90 -31.42 -2.34
C MET A 345 11.19 -32.03 -3.72
N LEU A 346 10.99 -33.34 -3.83
CA LEU A 346 10.94 -34.09 -5.08
C LEU A 346 9.49 -34.37 -5.47
N LYS A 347 9.06 -33.79 -6.60
CA LYS A 347 7.80 -34.15 -7.27
C LYS A 347 8.04 -35.39 -8.13
N ILE A 348 7.60 -36.55 -7.64
CA ILE A 348 7.90 -37.85 -8.28
C ILE A 348 7.32 -37.93 -9.70
N ASN A 349 6.10 -37.43 -9.94
CA ASN A 349 5.47 -37.53 -11.27
C ASN A 349 6.21 -36.69 -12.32
N GLU A 350 6.83 -35.60 -11.90
CA GLU A 350 7.65 -34.72 -12.74
C GLU A 350 9.12 -35.16 -12.78
N ASN A 351 9.52 -36.13 -11.95
CA ASN A 351 10.90 -36.48 -11.64
C ASN A 351 11.77 -35.22 -11.41
N ARG A 352 11.26 -34.29 -10.59
CA ARG A 352 11.86 -32.96 -10.46
C ARG A 352 11.99 -32.51 -9.03
N ARG A 353 13.18 -32.04 -8.67
CA ARG A 353 13.46 -31.38 -7.40
C ARG A 353 13.16 -29.89 -7.51
N VAL A 354 12.36 -29.39 -6.59
CA VAL A 354 11.89 -28.00 -6.59
C VAL A 354 12.01 -27.39 -5.20
N ILE A 355 12.22 -26.07 -5.14
CA ILE A 355 12.11 -25.27 -3.92
C ILE A 355 10.88 -24.37 -4.07
N GLN A 356 9.91 -24.53 -3.18
CA GLN A 356 8.74 -23.67 -3.12
C GLN A 356 8.91 -22.59 -2.06
N LEU A 357 8.59 -21.34 -2.40
CA LEU A 357 8.66 -20.19 -1.51
C LEU A 357 7.26 -19.76 -1.07
N TRP A 358 6.97 -19.92 0.22
CA TRP A 358 5.66 -19.64 0.81
C TRP A 358 5.72 -18.42 1.73
N SER A 359 4.81 -17.46 1.50
CA SER A 359 4.66 -16.28 2.37
C SER A 359 3.29 -16.29 3.05
N MET A 360 3.21 -15.82 4.30
CA MET A 360 1.95 -15.77 5.05
C MET A 360 1.45 -14.34 5.23
N SER A 361 0.16 -14.12 4.95
CA SER A 361 -0.56 -12.90 5.32
C SER A 361 -2.01 -13.23 5.64
N ASN A 362 -2.59 -12.60 6.67
CA ASN A 362 -3.95 -12.88 7.17
C ASN A 362 -4.21 -14.40 7.39
N TYR A 363 -3.21 -15.12 7.93
CA TYR A 363 -3.23 -16.59 8.14
C TYR A 363 -3.39 -17.43 6.86
N HIS A 364 -3.29 -16.84 5.69
CA HIS A 364 -3.23 -17.56 4.41
C HIS A 364 -1.79 -17.67 3.92
N TYR A 365 -1.39 -18.89 3.56
CA TYR A 365 -0.08 -19.17 2.97
C TYR A 365 -0.17 -19.13 1.45
N TYR A 366 0.45 -18.11 0.86
CA TYR A 366 0.56 -17.91 -0.58
C TYR A 366 1.82 -18.59 -1.10
N LEU A 367 1.67 -19.39 -2.15
CA LEU A 367 2.83 -19.89 -2.90
C LEU A 367 3.27 -18.81 -3.88
N LYS A 368 4.41 -18.16 -3.61
CA LYS A 368 4.89 -17.01 -4.38
C LYS A 368 5.78 -17.38 -5.55
N GLN A 369 6.57 -18.44 -5.40
CA GLN A 369 7.53 -18.86 -6.40
C GLN A 369 7.86 -20.34 -6.25
N GLU A 370 8.21 -20.98 -7.35
CA GLU A 370 8.77 -22.32 -7.41
C GLU A 370 10.07 -22.25 -8.23
N ILE A 371 11.16 -22.77 -7.67
CA ILE A 371 12.50 -22.73 -8.26
C ILE A 371 12.94 -24.15 -8.58
N TYR A 372 13.52 -24.34 -9.76
CA TYR A 372 14.10 -25.61 -10.20
C TYR A 372 15.16 -25.39 -11.28
N SER A 373 15.95 -26.42 -11.57
CA SER A 373 16.99 -26.36 -12.61
C SER A 373 16.42 -26.50 -14.04
N PHE A 374 17.10 -25.90 -15.01
CA PHE A 374 16.73 -25.86 -16.43
C PHE A 374 17.84 -26.36 -17.38
N ASP A 375 19.02 -26.63 -16.83
CA ASP A 375 20.23 -27.17 -17.48
C ASP A 375 20.29 -28.71 -17.50
N GLY A 376 19.32 -29.38 -16.88
CA GLY A 376 19.38 -30.82 -16.64
C GLY A 376 20.20 -31.21 -15.40
N HIS A 377 20.69 -30.24 -14.63
CA HIS A 377 21.15 -30.47 -13.26
C HIS A 377 19.95 -30.63 -12.32
N GLU A 378 20.15 -31.25 -11.16
CA GLU A 378 19.14 -31.31 -10.11
C GLU A 378 19.58 -30.47 -8.91
N ILE A 379 18.62 -29.83 -8.23
CA ILE A 379 18.89 -29.15 -6.96
C ILE A 379 19.33 -30.20 -5.93
N ASP A 380 20.47 -29.96 -5.29
CA ASP A 380 20.99 -30.82 -4.24
C ASP A 380 20.71 -30.25 -2.84
N SER A 381 20.83 -28.93 -2.68
CA SER A 381 20.69 -28.28 -1.38
C SER A 381 20.41 -26.78 -1.50
N PHE A 382 19.95 -26.18 -0.41
CA PHE A 382 19.74 -24.75 -0.31
C PHE A 382 20.02 -24.22 1.10
N ALA A 383 20.36 -22.94 1.20
CA ALA A 383 20.48 -22.23 2.46
C ALA A 383 20.06 -20.77 2.32
N TRP A 384 19.36 -20.25 3.33
CA TRP A 384 19.11 -18.81 3.45
C TRP A 384 20.36 -18.11 3.98
N ASP A 385 20.59 -16.88 3.52
CA ASP A 385 21.55 -15.99 4.15
C ASP A 385 21.06 -15.59 5.55
N PRO A 386 21.89 -15.76 6.60
CA PRO A 386 21.48 -15.50 7.97
C PRO A 386 21.32 -14.01 8.29
N GLU A 387 21.90 -13.09 7.51
CA GLU A 387 21.76 -11.64 7.69
C GLU A 387 20.88 -10.99 6.60
N CYS A 388 21.12 -11.35 5.35
CA CYS A 388 20.36 -10.86 4.20
C CYS A 388 19.10 -11.72 3.99
N ALA A 389 18.07 -11.56 4.82
CA ALA A 389 16.91 -12.46 4.89
C ALA A 389 16.27 -12.90 3.55
N LEU A 390 16.30 -12.07 2.50
CA LEU A 390 15.76 -12.39 1.17
C LEU A 390 16.81 -12.89 0.15
N ARG A 391 17.95 -13.40 0.63
CA ARG A 391 18.98 -14.01 -0.21
C ARG A 391 19.06 -15.52 0.04
N LEU A 392 18.98 -16.29 -1.04
CA LEU A 392 18.95 -17.74 -1.05
C LEU A 392 20.12 -18.27 -1.89
N TYR A 393 20.84 -19.23 -1.33
CA TYR A 393 21.88 -19.99 -2.01
C TYR A 393 21.30 -21.35 -2.40
N VAL A 394 21.49 -21.75 -3.66
CA VAL A 394 21.03 -23.04 -4.19
C VAL A 394 22.19 -23.72 -4.87
N SER A 395 22.43 -24.98 -4.51
CA SER A 395 23.43 -25.83 -5.14
C SER A 395 22.73 -26.84 -6.06
N SER A 396 23.25 -26.99 -7.29
CA SER A 396 22.75 -27.95 -8.27
C SER A 396 23.89 -28.78 -8.87
N GLY A 397 23.66 -30.07 -9.11
CA GLY A 397 24.66 -31.02 -9.61
C GLY A 397 24.14 -31.92 -10.73
N GLY A 398 25.05 -32.47 -11.56
CA GLY A 398 24.70 -33.28 -12.75
C GLY A 398 24.52 -34.76 -12.47
N GLU A 399 23.65 -35.43 -13.25
CA GLU A 399 23.34 -36.87 -13.09
C GLU A 399 24.57 -37.78 -13.29
N LYS A 400 25.58 -37.34 -14.06
CA LYS A 400 26.83 -38.10 -14.31
C LYS A 400 27.72 -38.27 -13.08
N LEU A 401 27.67 -37.36 -12.10
CA LEU A 401 28.36 -37.54 -10.81
C LEU A 401 27.78 -38.71 -10.01
N ARG A 402 26.53 -39.12 -10.26
CA ARG A 402 25.81 -40.10 -9.43
C ARG A 402 25.95 -41.56 -9.88
N LYS A 403 26.49 -41.83 -11.07
CA LYS A 403 26.61 -43.21 -11.63
C LYS A 403 28.04 -43.74 -11.76
N PHE A 404 29.07 -42.92 -11.53
CA PHE A 404 30.45 -43.36 -11.71
C PHE A 404 31.05 -43.96 -10.44
N GLN A 405 30.86 -45.27 -10.27
CA GLN A 405 31.88 -46.14 -9.70
C GLN A 405 33.08 -46.13 -10.67
N ILE A 406 34.19 -45.47 -10.35
CA ILE A 406 35.42 -45.65 -11.15
C ILE A 406 36.66 -45.82 -10.29
N SER A 407 37.40 -46.85 -10.70
CA SER A 407 38.77 -47.22 -10.40
C SER A 407 39.81 -46.09 -10.48
N GLU A 408 40.91 -46.33 -9.75
CA GLU A 408 41.99 -45.43 -9.31
C GLU A 408 42.82 -44.63 -10.36
N ALA A 409 42.30 -44.24 -11.54
CA ALA A 409 43.19 -43.66 -12.58
C ALA A 409 42.76 -42.36 -13.28
N LYS A 410 41.78 -41.58 -12.77
CA LYS A 410 41.44 -40.26 -13.34
C LYS A 410 41.08 -39.20 -12.29
N TYR A 411 42.03 -38.86 -11.43
CA TYR A 411 41.88 -37.81 -10.41
C TYR A 411 41.99 -36.35 -10.91
N ALA A 412 42.05 -36.11 -12.23
CA ALA A 412 42.13 -34.75 -12.79
C ALA A 412 40.86 -34.28 -13.53
N LEU A 413 39.79 -35.09 -13.57
CA LEU A 413 38.57 -34.80 -14.34
C LEU A 413 37.28 -34.79 -13.50
N CYS A 414 37.35 -35.06 -12.20
CA CYS A 414 36.27 -34.73 -11.26
C CYS A 414 36.04 -33.21 -11.12
N ASN A 415 36.95 -32.39 -11.66
CA ASN A 415 36.83 -30.93 -11.74
C ASN A 415 35.91 -30.40 -12.86
N ALA A 416 35.29 -31.27 -13.67
CA ALA A 416 34.56 -30.86 -14.88
C ALA A 416 33.04 -31.14 -14.90
N ASP A 417 32.52 -32.06 -14.07
CA ASP A 417 31.06 -32.25 -13.93
C ASP A 417 30.57 -31.39 -12.76
N GLY A 418 30.53 -30.07 -12.97
CA GLY A 418 30.54 -29.02 -11.95
C GLY A 418 29.28 -28.89 -11.08
N LEU A 419 29.49 -28.85 -9.77
CA LEU A 419 28.53 -28.32 -8.81
C LEU A 419 28.32 -26.82 -9.10
N ALA A 420 27.10 -26.43 -9.44
CA ALA A 420 26.73 -25.05 -9.70
C ALA A 420 26.12 -24.42 -8.45
N LEU A 421 26.71 -23.33 -7.96
CA LEU A 421 26.16 -22.51 -6.88
C LEU A 421 25.47 -21.29 -7.47
N GLN A 422 24.16 -21.18 -7.27
CA GLN A 422 23.34 -20.04 -7.69
C GLN A 422 22.92 -19.21 -6.47
N THR A 423 22.99 -17.88 -6.61
CA THR A 423 22.53 -16.94 -5.58
C THR A 423 21.29 -16.20 -6.09
N PHE A 424 20.18 -16.34 -5.38
CA PHE A 424 18.94 -15.62 -5.64
C PHE A 424 18.76 -14.51 -4.61
N THR A 425 18.45 -13.30 -5.05
CA THR A 425 18.06 -12.19 -4.16
C THR A 425 16.64 -11.75 -4.54
N PHE A 426 15.74 -11.78 -3.57
CA PHE A 426 14.33 -11.47 -3.77
C PHE A 426 13.96 -10.08 -3.26
N ALA A 427 12.92 -9.50 -3.86
CA ALA A 427 12.27 -8.30 -3.38
C ALA A 427 10.75 -8.44 -3.52
N THR A 428 9.99 -7.91 -2.56
CA THR A 428 8.53 -7.88 -2.66
C THR A 428 8.10 -6.86 -3.70
N THR A 429 7.19 -7.19 -4.61
CA THR A 429 6.65 -6.24 -5.58
C THR A 429 5.13 -6.24 -5.53
N ILE A 430 4.52 -5.07 -5.70
CA ILE A 430 3.08 -4.93 -5.90
C ILE A 430 2.89 -4.66 -7.39
N GLN A 431 2.16 -5.54 -8.06
CA GLN A 431 1.83 -5.36 -9.47
C GLN A 431 0.47 -4.70 -9.57
N THR A 432 0.46 -3.48 -10.09
CA THR A 432 -0.74 -2.69 -10.37
C THR A 432 -0.53 -1.85 -11.63
N SER A 433 -1.62 -1.49 -12.31
CA SER A 433 -1.54 -0.73 -13.56
C SER A 433 -0.83 0.61 -13.34
N SER A 434 -0.06 1.05 -14.34
CA SER A 434 0.58 2.36 -14.30
C SER A 434 -0.46 3.48 -14.17
N SER A 435 -0.07 4.58 -13.51
CA SER A 435 -0.86 5.81 -13.54
C SER A 435 -0.93 6.30 -14.98
N GLY A 436 -2.12 6.48 -15.57
CA GLY A 436 -2.21 6.50 -17.04
C GLY A 436 -3.59 6.53 -17.62
N SER A 437 -4.15 5.33 -17.68
CA SER A 437 -5.42 5.10 -18.30
C SER A 437 -6.51 5.43 -17.30
N ILE A 438 -7.45 6.30 -17.65
CA ILE A 438 -8.67 6.50 -16.84
C ILE A 438 -9.55 5.24 -16.90
N ASP A 439 -9.36 4.41 -17.94
CA ASP A 439 -10.18 3.24 -18.26
C ASP A 439 -9.72 1.96 -17.54
N THR A 440 -8.53 1.93 -16.95
CA THR A 440 -8.06 0.79 -16.14
C THR A 440 -8.91 0.60 -14.89
N SER A 441 -9.17 -0.65 -14.51
CA SER A 441 -9.84 -1.00 -13.25
C SER A 441 -8.95 -0.82 -12.01
N GLN A 442 -7.68 -0.43 -12.21
CA GLN A 442 -6.62 -0.45 -11.18
C GLN A 442 -6.55 -1.81 -10.47
N PRO A 443 -6.30 -2.90 -11.23
CA PRO A 443 -6.14 -4.22 -10.65
C PRO A 443 -4.87 -4.28 -9.81
N VAL A 444 -4.97 -4.95 -8.68
CA VAL A 444 -3.82 -5.44 -7.92
C VAL A 444 -3.78 -6.95 -8.04
N ILE A 445 -2.64 -7.47 -8.45
CA ILE A 445 -2.43 -8.87 -8.75
C ILE A 445 -1.58 -9.52 -7.65
N VAL A 446 -2.08 -10.61 -7.09
CA VAL A 446 -1.37 -11.42 -6.09
C VAL A 446 -1.18 -12.83 -6.64
N THR A 447 0.07 -13.26 -6.75
CA THR A 447 0.41 -14.64 -7.14
C THR A 447 0.09 -15.62 -6.01
N ASP A 448 -0.54 -16.75 -6.36
CA ASP A 448 -0.79 -17.88 -5.46
C ASP A 448 -0.71 -19.22 -6.23
N GLY A 449 0.52 -19.72 -6.41
CA GLY A 449 0.82 -20.95 -7.11
C GLY A 449 0.40 -20.89 -8.59
N LEU A 450 -0.55 -21.74 -8.97
CA LEU A 450 -1.10 -21.80 -10.34
C LEU A 450 -2.15 -20.72 -10.62
N HIS A 451 -2.39 -19.77 -9.72
CA HIS A 451 -3.46 -18.79 -9.88
C HIS A 451 -2.98 -17.37 -9.63
N LEU A 452 -3.67 -16.44 -10.27
CA LEU A 452 -3.59 -15.01 -9.98
C LEU A 452 -4.88 -14.58 -9.28
N LEU A 453 -4.73 -13.98 -8.10
CA LEU A 453 -5.82 -13.35 -7.37
C LEU A 453 -5.87 -11.87 -7.78
N VAL A 454 -7.02 -11.40 -8.24
CA VAL A 454 -7.18 -10.05 -8.80
C VAL A 454 -8.20 -9.27 -8.00
N THR A 455 -7.83 -8.05 -7.59
CA THR A 455 -8.76 -7.10 -6.95
C THR A 455 -8.71 -5.76 -7.70
N PRO A 456 -9.75 -5.40 -8.47
CA PRO A 456 -9.84 -4.11 -9.15
C PRO A 456 -10.27 -3.01 -8.18
N PHE A 457 -9.30 -2.25 -7.64
CA PHE A 457 -9.57 -1.30 -6.56
C PHE A 457 -10.44 -0.11 -6.96
N ARG A 458 -10.62 0.14 -8.26
CA ARG A 458 -11.55 1.16 -8.74
C ARG A 458 -12.99 0.83 -8.38
N THR A 459 -13.38 -0.44 -8.50
CA THR A 459 -14.76 -0.89 -8.32
C THR A 459 -14.98 -1.74 -7.07
N SER A 460 -13.95 -2.43 -6.58
CA SER A 460 -14.02 -3.35 -5.45
C SER A 460 -12.99 -3.02 -4.36
N ASN A 461 -13.23 -3.47 -3.13
CA ASN A 461 -12.31 -3.31 -2.00
C ASN A 461 -12.18 -4.60 -1.19
N MET A 462 -12.10 -5.75 -1.89
CA MET A 462 -12.00 -7.06 -1.26
C MET A 462 -10.75 -7.15 -0.38
N PRO A 463 -10.87 -7.53 0.91
CA PRO A 463 -9.72 -7.67 1.79
C PRO A 463 -8.99 -9.00 1.54
N PRO A 464 -7.65 -9.04 1.62
CA PRO A 464 -6.90 -10.28 1.59
C PRO A 464 -7.32 -11.20 2.76
N PRO A 465 -7.37 -12.53 2.59
CA PRO A 465 -6.90 -13.26 1.42
C PRO A 465 -7.90 -13.38 0.27
N MET A 466 -9.10 -12.82 0.42
CA MET A 466 -10.10 -12.83 -0.65
C MET A 466 -9.66 -11.93 -1.81
N SER A 467 -10.19 -12.24 -2.99
CA SER A 467 -10.04 -11.44 -4.21
C SER A 467 -11.37 -11.41 -4.96
N GLU A 468 -11.53 -10.45 -5.84
CA GLU A 468 -12.74 -10.32 -6.66
C GLU A 468 -12.82 -11.47 -7.68
N THR A 469 -11.71 -11.73 -8.36
CA THR A 469 -11.59 -12.81 -9.32
C THR A 469 -10.32 -13.62 -9.08
N LYS A 470 -10.34 -14.84 -9.63
CA LYS A 470 -9.23 -15.79 -9.58
C LYS A 470 -8.99 -16.35 -10.97
N ILE A 471 -7.84 -16.07 -11.55
CA ILE A 471 -7.45 -16.46 -12.91
C ILE A 471 -6.54 -17.67 -12.85
N GLY A 472 -6.76 -18.63 -13.74
CA GLY A 472 -6.07 -19.92 -13.78
C GLY A 472 -7.06 -21.10 -13.71
N PRO A 473 -6.57 -22.32 -13.47
CA PRO A 473 -5.17 -22.66 -13.19
C PRO A 473 -4.27 -22.51 -14.42
N PHE A 474 -3.08 -21.94 -14.20
CA PHE A 474 -1.97 -22.01 -15.16
C PHE A 474 -1.29 -23.39 -15.08
N PRO A 475 -0.59 -23.84 -16.13
CA PRO A 475 0.09 -25.14 -16.13
C PRO A 475 1.22 -25.28 -15.10
N PHE A 476 1.92 -24.17 -14.81
CA PHE A 476 3.03 -24.10 -13.85
C PHE A 476 2.86 -22.91 -12.91
N CYS A 477 3.62 -22.91 -11.81
CA CYS A 477 3.57 -21.82 -10.82
C CYS A 477 3.87 -20.48 -11.50
N VAL A 478 3.08 -19.46 -11.21
CA VAL A 478 3.34 -18.10 -11.71
C VAL A 478 4.59 -17.55 -11.04
N SER A 479 5.55 -17.06 -11.84
CA SER A 479 6.81 -16.51 -11.35
C SER A 479 6.83 -14.97 -11.41
N SER A 480 6.33 -14.38 -12.48
CA SER A 480 6.24 -12.92 -12.64
C SER A 480 4.99 -12.54 -13.44
N VAL A 481 4.45 -11.36 -13.16
CA VAL A 481 3.31 -10.80 -13.91
C VAL A 481 3.55 -9.33 -14.20
N ALA A 482 3.15 -8.89 -15.39
CA ALA A 482 3.09 -7.49 -15.79
C ALA A 482 1.68 -7.14 -16.25
N ILE A 483 1.28 -5.89 -16.04
CA ILE A 483 -0.03 -5.38 -16.46
C ILE A 483 0.20 -4.42 -17.62
N GLY A 484 -0.43 -4.70 -18.75
CA GLY A 484 -0.44 -3.89 -19.96
C GLY A 484 -1.65 -2.95 -20.02
N GLU A 485 -1.87 -2.35 -21.17
CA GLU A 485 -3.07 -1.55 -21.43
C GLU A 485 -4.35 -2.40 -21.33
N ASN A 486 -5.48 -1.76 -21.01
CA ASN A 486 -6.79 -2.40 -20.84
C ASN A 486 -6.78 -3.58 -19.84
N ASP A 487 -5.88 -3.53 -18.85
CA ASP A 487 -5.69 -4.57 -17.84
C ASP A 487 -5.38 -5.97 -18.41
N ILE A 488 -4.74 -6.04 -19.58
CA ILE A 488 -4.23 -7.29 -20.14
C ILE A 488 -2.95 -7.67 -19.39
N LEU A 489 -2.90 -8.90 -18.85
CA LEU A 489 -1.76 -9.39 -18.10
C LEU A 489 -0.81 -10.18 -19.00
N ALA A 490 0.49 -9.96 -18.85
CA ALA A 490 1.53 -10.87 -19.30
C ALA A 490 2.03 -11.68 -18.10
N VAL A 491 1.90 -13.00 -18.18
CA VAL A 491 2.17 -13.94 -17.09
C VAL A 491 3.33 -14.82 -17.49
N LEU A 492 4.42 -14.72 -16.74
CA LEU A 492 5.57 -15.61 -16.83
C LEU A 492 5.39 -16.74 -15.81
N LEU A 493 5.55 -17.98 -16.26
CA LEU A 493 5.47 -19.16 -15.41
C LEU A 493 6.87 -19.69 -15.07
N ALA A 494 6.94 -20.57 -14.08
CA ALA A 494 8.17 -21.18 -13.60
C ALA A 494 8.90 -22.00 -14.67
N ASP A 495 8.25 -22.45 -15.75
CA ASP A 495 8.87 -23.20 -16.85
C ASP A 495 9.38 -22.31 -17.99
N ASN A 496 9.43 -20.99 -17.77
CA ASN A 496 9.68 -19.94 -18.76
C ASN A 496 8.57 -19.77 -19.81
N SER A 497 7.44 -20.48 -19.71
CA SER A 497 6.31 -20.25 -20.61
C SER A 497 5.62 -18.92 -20.31
N ILE A 498 5.08 -18.29 -21.35
CA ILE A 498 4.46 -16.97 -21.29
C ILE A 498 3.02 -17.06 -21.75
N TYR A 499 2.12 -16.44 -20.99
CA TYR A 499 0.69 -16.38 -21.26
C TYR A 499 0.19 -14.94 -21.21
N LEU A 500 -0.80 -14.61 -22.03
CA LEU A 500 -1.60 -13.41 -21.86
C LEU A 500 -2.95 -13.75 -21.22
N ALA A 501 -3.39 -12.93 -20.28
CA ALA A 501 -4.73 -13.02 -19.70
C ALA A 501 -5.49 -11.71 -19.89
N SER A 502 -6.70 -11.79 -20.45
CA SER A 502 -7.61 -10.65 -20.67
C SER A 502 -8.95 -10.85 -19.97
N ASN A 503 -9.76 -9.78 -19.86
CA ASN A 503 -11.04 -9.77 -19.13
C ASN A 503 -10.88 -10.18 -17.66
N ILE A 504 -9.81 -9.72 -17.02
CA ILE A 504 -9.39 -10.21 -15.70
C ILE A 504 -10.36 -9.87 -14.57
N ASN A 505 -11.25 -8.90 -14.79
CA ASN A 505 -12.24 -8.46 -13.81
C ASN A 505 -13.49 -9.34 -13.75
N ASP A 506 -13.65 -10.31 -14.66
CA ASP A 506 -14.74 -11.30 -14.62
C ASP A 506 -14.17 -12.71 -14.83
N GLN A 507 -14.28 -13.54 -13.80
CA GLN A 507 -13.75 -14.90 -13.80
C GLN A 507 -14.35 -15.76 -14.93
N ASN A 508 -15.63 -15.56 -15.28
CA ASN A 508 -16.32 -16.35 -16.29
C ASN A 508 -15.98 -15.89 -17.72
N ALA A 509 -15.57 -14.65 -17.88
CA ALA A 509 -15.19 -14.07 -19.17
C ALA A 509 -13.66 -14.03 -19.40
N SER A 510 -12.87 -14.43 -18.39
CA SER A 510 -11.41 -14.41 -18.47
C SER A 510 -10.89 -15.34 -19.56
N VAL A 511 -9.96 -14.83 -20.37
CA VAL A 511 -9.36 -15.57 -21.49
C VAL A 511 -7.86 -15.67 -21.26
N ILE A 512 -7.31 -16.88 -21.30
CA ILE A 512 -5.89 -17.18 -21.14
C ILE A 512 -5.35 -17.73 -22.46
N ARG A 513 -4.33 -17.09 -23.03
CA ARG A 513 -3.72 -17.43 -24.32
C ARG A 513 -2.23 -17.66 -24.16
N ARG A 514 -1.70 -18.70 -24.80
CA ARG A 514 -0.26 -18.97 -24.78
C ARG A 514 0.45 -18.10 -25.82
N VAL A 515 1.60 -17.54 -25.46
CA VAL A 515 2.51 -16.86 -26.40
C VAL A 515 3.48 -17.90 -26.95
N LYS A 516 3.47 -18.09 -28.27
CA LYS A 516 4.39 -18.97 -28.99
C LYS A 516 5.76 -18.29 -29.09
N HIS A 517 6.68 -18.75 -28.25
CA HIS A 517 8.09 -18.38 -28.35
C HIS A 517 8.94 -19.64 -28.21
N SER A 518 10.13 -19.62 -28.82
CA SER A 518 11.12 -20.70 -28.74
C SER A 518 12.28 -20.30 -27.83
N LEU A 519 12.74 -21.28 -27.05
CA LEU A 519 14.02 -21.26 -26.36
C LEU A 519 14.93 -22.30 -27.04
N PRO A 520 16.24 -22.09 -27.19
CA PRO A 520 17.01 -20.90 -26.79
C PRO A 520 16.85 -19.72 -27.76
N ILE A 521 16.92 -18.49 -27.24
CA ILE A 521 16.92 -17.28 -28.08
C ILE A 521 18.35 -16.99 -28.55
N ASN A 522 18.55 -16.86 -29.86
CA ASN A 522 19.87 -16.68 -30.49
C ASN A 522 20.92 -17.71 -30.02
N GLY A 523 20.51 -18.95 -29.74
CA GLY A 523 21.41 -20.03 -29.31
C GLY A 523 21.85 -19.99 -27.84
N ARG A 524 21.38 -19.01 -27.04
CA ARG A 524 21.66 -18.93 -25.60
C ARG A 524 20.52 -19.59 -24.80
N LEU A 525 20.79 -20.71 -24.12
CA LEU A 525 19.83 -21.24 -23.14
C LEU A 525 19.80 -20.30 -21.94
N SER A 526 18.61 -19.93 -21.49
CA SER A 526 18.43 -18.98 -20.42
C SER A 526 17.11 -19.19 -19.68
N THR A 527 17.03 -18.63 -18.48
CA THR A 527 15.81 -18.55 -17.67
C THR A 527 15.31 -17.14 -17.58
N TYR A 528 14.00 -16.96 -17.61
CA TYR A 528 13.40 -15.67 -17.42
C TYR A 528 13.12 -15.42 -15.93
N ARG A 529 13.46 -14.22 -15.46
CA ARG A 529 13.25 -13.82 -14.06
C ARG A 529 12.11 -12.82 -13.87
N GLN A 530 11.90 -11.96 -14.85
CA GLN A 530 10.91 -10.90 -14.80
C GLN A 530 10.31 -10.66 -16.18
N ILE A 531 9.04 -10.31 -16.23
CA ILE A 531 8.30 -9.89 -17.43
C ILE A 531 7.76 -8.47 -17.23
N VAL A 532 7.79 -7.63 -18.27
CA VAL A 532 7.37 -6.22 -18.23
C VAL A 532 6.79 -5.82 -19.59
N TYR A 533 5.76 -4.96 -19.62
CA TYR A 533 5.30 -4.31 -20.85
C TYR A 533 6.02 -2.98 -21.07
N ILE A 534 6.39 -2.69 -22.33
CA ILE A 534 6.81 -1.35 -22.76
C ILE A 534 5.66 -0.61 -23.44
N ASN A 535 4.95 -1.33 -24.29
CA ASN A 535 3.81 -0.84 -25.05
C ASN A 535 2.83 -2.02 -25.25
N PRO A 536 1.63 -1.81 -25.82
CA PRO A 536 0.60 -2.85 -25.91
C PRO A 536 1.00 -4.13 -26.65
N THR A 537 2.01 -4.06 -27.52
CA THR A 537 2.44 -5.19 -28.36
C THR A 537 3.84 -5.70 -28.02
N THR A 538 4.58 -5.02 -27.15
CA THR A 538 5.99 -5.34 -26.87
C THR A 538 6.20 -5.65 -25.39
N ILE A 539 6.74 -6.84 -25.14
CA ILE A 539 7.08 -7.34 -23.81
C ILE A 539 8.60 -7.46 -23.70
N LEU A 540 9.14 -7.12 -22.53
CA LEU A 540 10.51 -7.40 -22.15
C LEU A 540 10.62 -8.48 -21.08
N LEU A 541 11.72 -9.22 -21.15
CA LEU A 541 12.09 -10.25 -20.22
C LEU A 541 13.52 -10.02 -19.73
N ILE A 542 13.74 -10.11 -18.42
CA ILE A 542 15.10 -10.30 -17.88
C ILE A 542 15.46 -11.76 -18.05
N SER A 543 16.55 -12.01 -18.76
CA SER A 543 17.04 -13.35 -19.08
C SER A 543 18.39 -13.58 -18.40
N SER A 544 18.46 -14.65 -17.61
CA SER A 544 19.70 -15.13 -17.00
C SER A 544 20.22 -16.33 -17.78
N PRO A 545 21.44 -16.25 -18.32
CA PRO A 545 22.04 -17.32 -19.11
C PRO A 545 22.31 -18.57 -18.26
N ILE A 546 22.13 -19.74 -18.87
CA ILE A 546 22.45 -21.03 -18.28
C ILE A 546 23.74 -21.53 -18.92
N ASN A 547 24.80 -21.65 -18.11
CA ASN A 547 26.09 -22.16 -18.58
C ASN A 547 26.01 -23.67 -18.84
N MET A 548 26.09 -24.07 -20.11
CA MET A 548 26.09 -25.49 -20.50
C MET A 548 27.48 -26.13 -20.64
N SER A 549 28.57 -25.35 -20.59
CA SER A 549 29.92 -25.87 -20.86
C SER A 549 30.93 -25.50 -19.76
N PRO A 550 31.57 -26.48 -19.11
CA PRO A 550 32.68 -26.25 -18.18
C PRO A 550 34.00 -25.88 -18.88
N LEU A 551 34.06 -25.97 -20.22
CA LEU A 551 35.28 -25.76 -21.02
C LEU A 551 35.38 -24.35 -21.64
N SER A 552 34.32 -23.55 -21.58
CA SER A 552 34.39 -22.12 -21.93
C SER A 552 34.90 -21.36 -20.71
N PRO A 553 36.01 -20.60 -20.81
CA PRO A 553 36.51 -19.80 -19.69
C PRO A 553 35.41 -18.89 -19.18
N ILE A 554 35.43 -18.66 -17.87
CA ILE A 554 34.53 -17.83 -17.06
C ILE A 554 34.55 -16.38 -17.56
N SER A 555 34.01 -16.11 -18.75
CA SER A 555 33.48 -14.81 -19.08
C SER A 555 32.12 -14.76 -18.40
N SER A 556 32.01 -13.94 -17.37
CA SER A 556 30.75 -13.58 -16.69
C SER A 556 29.64 -13.41 -17.73
N VAL A 557 28.79 -14.43 -17.90
CA VAL A 557 27.63 -14.27 -18.78
C VAL A 557 26.62 -13.48 -17.95
N SER A 558 26.61 -12.17 -18.17
CA SER A 558 25.71 -11.27 -17.48
C SER A 558 24.28 -11.48 -17.91
N ASP A 559 23.34 -11.04 -17.07
CA ASP A 559 21.95 -10.93 -17.47
C ASP A 559 21.82 -10.07 -18.73
N PHE A 560 20.82 -10.38 -19.55
CA PHE A 560 20.48 -9.60 -20.74
C PHE A 560 18.96 -9.45 -20.84
N VAL A 561 18.52 -8.51 -21.68
CA VAL A 561 17.09 -8.27 -21.91
C VAL A 561 16.68 -8.85 -23.25
N VAL A 562 15.57 -9.60 -23.24
CA VAL A 562 14.91 -10.11 -24.44
C VAL A 562 13.66 -9.28 -24.68
N TYR A 563 13.43 -8.87 -25.92
CA TYR A 563 12.15 -8.29 -26.34
C TYR A 563 11.36 -9.28 -27.20
N LEU A 564 10.04 -9.28 -27.01
CA LEU A 564 9.06 -10.02 -27.80
C LEU A 564 8.03 -9.03 -28.32
N GLU A 565 7.96 -8.87 -29.64
CA GLU A 565 6.90 -8.12 -30.31
C GLU A 565 5.81 -9.11 -30.77
N LEU A 566 4.61 -8.90 -30.24
CA LEU A 566 3.46 -9.78 -30.40
C LEU A 566 2.63 -9.40 -31.62
N GLU A 567 2.22 -10.40 -32.39
CA GLU A 567 1.27 -10.25 -33.49
C GLU A 567 -0.13 -10.60 -33.00
N ASP A 568 -1.12 -9.79 -33.36
CA ASP A 568 -2.54 -9.97 -33.06
C ASP A 568 -2.83 -10.59 -31.67
N ILE A 569 -2.81 -9.74 -30.64
CA ILE A 569 -3.12 -10.11 -29.24
C ILE A 569 -4.54 -10.69 -29.05
N THR A 570 -5.40 -10.67 -30.07
CA THR A 570 -6.77 -11.22 -30.01
C THR A 570 -6.86 -12.68 -30.46
N SER A 571 -5.84 -13.19 -31.15
CA SER A 571 -5.74 -14.58 -31.61
C SER A 571 -5.75 -15.60 -30.45
N ASN A 572 -6.14 -16.85 -30.71
CA ASN A 572 -6.19 -17.90 -29.67
C ASN A 572 -4.79 -18.37 -29.23
N GLU A 573 -3.82 -18.35 -30.15
CA GLU A 573 -2.41 -18.56 -29.87
C GLU A 573 -1.67 -17.36 -30.40
N ILE A 574 -0.96 -16.65 -29.52
CA ILE A 574 -0.32 -15.38 -29.87
C ILE A 574 1.04 -15.69 -30.48
N GLU A 575 1.25 -15.21 -31.69
CA GLU A 575 2.53 -15.37 -32.40
C GLU A 575 3.46 -14.20 -32.07
N VAL A 576 4.76 -14.49 -32.05
CA VAL A 576 5.81 -13.48 -31.90
C VAL A 576 6.37 -13.22 -33.29
N PHE A 577 6.08 -12.06 -33.88
CA PHE A 577 6.57 -11.73 -35.22
C PHE A 577 8.02 -11.23 -35.21
N ARG A 578 8.47 -10.66 -34.09
CA ARG A 578 9.87 -10.25 -33.89
C ARG A 578 10.32 -10.54 -32.47
N THR A 579 11.52 -11.10 -32.37
CA THR A 579 12.22 -11.31 -31.11
C THR A 579 13.68 -10.91 -31.27
N GLY A 580 14.30 -10.43 -30.20
CA GLY A 580 15.72 -10.12 -30.20
C GLY A 580 16.27 -9.91 -28.80
N ILE A 581 17.59 -9.74 -28.75
CA ILE A 581 18.35 -9.47 -27.53
C ILE A 581 18.80 -8.02 -27.57
N ILE A 582 18.63 -7.32 -26.45
CA ILE A 582 19.21 -6.00 -26.24
C ILE A 582 20.60 -6.22 -25.64
N GLU A 583 21.63 -6.07 -26.48
CA GLU A 583 23.04 -6.15 -26.07
C GLU A 583 23.53 -4.77 -25.60
N ASP A 584 24.63 -4.74 -24.81
CA ASP A 584 25.26 -3.53 -24.26
C ASP A 584 24.38 -2.69 -23.31
N ILE A 585 23.90 -3.31 -22.24
CA ILE A 585 23.24 -2.61 -21.12
C ILE A 585 24.33 -2.09 -20.15
N PRO A 586 24.63 -0.77 -20.08
CA PRO A 586 25.57 -0.19 -19.12
C PRO A 586 25.54 -0.81 -17.70
N GLY A 587 26.70 -1.28 -17.23
CA GLY A 587 26.82 -1.85 -15.89
C GLY A 587 26.17 -3.23 -15.67
N ALA A 588 25.40 -3.78 -16.64
CA ALA A 588 24.85 -5.14 -16.53
C ALA A 588 25.95 -6.21 -16.53
N ALA A 589 27.01 -5.99 -17.31
CA ALA A 589 28.20 -6.86 -17.33
C ALA A 589 28.93 -6.89 -15.98
N GLU A 590 28.93 -5.77 -15.26
CA GLU A 590 29.64 -5.64 -13.98
C GLU A 590 28.80 -6.11 -12.80
N SER A 591 27.49 -5.76 -12.79
CA SER A 591 26.62 -5.83 -11.60
C SER A 591 25.32 -6.64 -11.76
N GLY A 592 25.02 -7.14 -12.97
CA GLY A 592 23.78 -7.85 -13.29
C GLY A 592 22.54 -6.94 -13.33
N ILE A 593 21.41 -7.47 -13.79
CA ILE A 593 20.16 -6.68 -13.90
C ILE A 593 19.28 -6.96 -12.69
N MET A 594 19.09 -5.95 -11.84
CA MET A 594 18.28 -6.08 -10.63
C MET A 594 16.77 -6.10 -10.91
N LYS A 595 16.26 -5.19 -11.73
CA LYS A 595 14.83 -5.03 -12.02
C LYS A 595 14.60 -4.17 -13.25
N LEU A 596 13.67 -4.56 -14.12
CA LEU A 596 13.08 -3.73 -15.17
C LEU A 596 11.80 -3.05 -14.65
N ASN A 597 11.60 -1.79 -14.99
CA ASN A 597 10.31 -1.11 -14.84
C ASN A 597 9.93 -0.47 -16.17
N GLY A 598 8.84 -0.92 -16.78
CA GLY A 598 8.35 -0.38 -18.04
C GLY A 598 7.23 0.62 -17.81
N ASN A 599 7.34 1.78 -18.44
CA ASN A 599 6.32 2.82 -18.41
C ASN A 599 5.56 2.84 -19.74
N LEU A 600 4.33 2.31 -19.70
CA LEU A 600 3.44 2.24 -20.88
C LEU A 600 3.14 3.60 -21.54
N ARG A 601 3.28 4.72 -20.82
CA ARG A 601 2.93 6.05 -21.37
C ARG A 601 3.96 6.53 -22.40
N ASN A 602 5.24 6.25 -22.17
CA ASN A 602 6.35 6.80 -22.95
C ASN A 602 7.28 5.72 -23.52
N GLY A 603 7.08 4.45 -23.15
CA GLY A 603 7.91 3.33 -23.56
C GLY A 603 9.27 3.26 -22.86
N ASP A 604 9.49 4.03 -21.80
CA ASP A 604 10.76 3.98 -21.06
C ASP A 604 10.82 2.75 -20.17
N VAL A 605 11.98 2.08 -20.16
CA VAL A 605 12.25 0.95 -19.28
C VAL A 605 13.39 1.29 -18.34
N LEU A 606 13.16 1.44 -17.04
CA LEU A 606 14.24 1.59 -16.07
C LEU A 606 14.87 0.23 -15.77
N VAL A 607 15.73 -0.20 -16.68
CA VAL A 607 17.10 -0.60 -16.33
C VAL A 607 18.08 0.43 -16.88
N GLU A 608 17.62 1.12 -17.93
CA GLU A 608 18.25 2.14 -18.75
C GLU A 608 17.15 2.51 -19.76
N SER A 609 16.72 3.77 -19.89
CA SER A 609 15.73 4.20 -20.89
C SER A 609 16.00 3.53 -22.24
N MET A 610 15.04 2.76 -22.76
CA MET A 610 15.18 1.99 -23.99
C MET A 610 14.49 2.71 -25.13
N GLN A 611 15.18 2.89 -26.25
CA GLN A 611 14.63 3.50 -27.46
C GLN A 611 14.87 2.61 -28.67
N GLU A 612 13.85 2.46 -29.51
CA GLU A 612 13.99 1.81 -30.81
C GLU A 612 14.59 2.80 -31.82
N ILE A 613 15.75 2.46 -32.38
CA ILE A 613 16.42 3.26 -33.41
C ILE A 613 16.69 2.35 -34.62
N ASN A 614 16.03 2.64 -35.74
CA ASN A 614 16.16 1.87 -37.00
C ASN A 614 15.85 0.36 -36.85
N GLY A 615 14.85 0.00 -36.04
CA GLY A 615 14.46 -1.41 -35.84
C GLY A 615 15.33 -2.19 -34.84
N ILE A 616 16.23 -1.50 -34.13
CA ILE A 616 17.09 -2.07 -33.10
C ILE A 616 16.81 -1.35 -31.79
N TRP A 617 16.47 -2.10 -30.75
CA TRP A 617 16.33 -1.59 -29.40
C TRP A 617 17.72 -1.28 -28.81
N LYS A 618 17.90 -0.08 -28.27
CA LYS A 618 19.10 0.33 -27.53
C LYS A 618 18.73 0.78 -26.12
N ALA A 619 19.60 0.48 -25.17
CA ALA A 619 19.46 0.91 -23.78
C ALA A 619 20.35 2.15 -23.52
N ASN A 620 19.81 3.14 -22.80
CA ASN A 620 20.50 4.37 -22.39
C ASN A 620 20.38 4.56 -20.88
N LEU A 621 21.46 4.91 -20.18
CA LEU A 621 21.38 5.14 -18.74
C LEU A 621 20.58 6.41 -18.42
N LEU A 622 19.42 6.25 -17.77
CA LEU A 622 18.60 7.40 -17.34
C LEU A 622 19.16 8.03 -16.07
N ALA A 623 19.48 7.21 -15.06
CA ALA A 623 20.05 7.68 -13.80
C ALA A 623 20.82 6.56 -13.10
N GLU A 624 21.87 6.93 -12.37
CA GLU A 624 22.59 6.04 -11.46
C GLU A 624 22.20 6.36 -10.02
N PHE A 625 21.56 5.40 -9.35
CA PHE A 625 21.17 5.56 -7.95
C PHE A 625 22.37 5.36 -7.02
N PRO A 626 22.52 6.15 -5.94
CA PRO A 626 23.65 6.02 -5.00
C PRO A 626 23.65 4.71 -4.20
N ALA A 627 22.57 3.93 -4.26
CA ALA A 627 22.42 2.65 -3.59
C ALA A 627 21.48 1.72 -4.39
N PRO A 628 21.56 0.39 -4.19
CA PRO A 628 20.65 -0.55 -4.83
C PRO A 628 19.19 -0.27 -4.46
N CYS A 629 18.36 -0.02 -5.47
CA CYS A 629 16.93 0.27 -5.31
C CYS A 629 16.07 -0.85 -5.92
N PRO A 630 15.50 -1.77 -5.12
CA PRO A 630 14.62 -2.83 -5.64
C PRO A 630 13.22 -2.33 -6.05
N TRP A 631 12.84 -1.10 -5.65
CA TRP A 631 11.61 -0.45 -6.11
C TRP A 631 11.98 0.79 -6.90
N ILE A 632 11.63 0.79 -8.18
CA ILE A 632 11.93 1.87 -9.12
C ILE A 632 10.69 2.21 -9.94
N ALA A 633 10.57 3.46 -10.36
CA ALA A 633 9.57 3.96 -11.30
C ALA A 633 10.12 5.19 -12.04
N SER A 634 9.58 5.50 -13.22
CA SER A 634 9.86 6.76 -13.92
C SER A 634 8.63 7.66 -13.96
N VAL A 635 8.86 8.96 -14.05
CA VAL A 635 7.81 9.96 -14.25
C VAL A 635 8.30 11.05 -15.19
N VAL A 636 7.39 11.61 -15.99
CA VAL A 636 7.69 12.78 -16.84
C VAL A 636 7.23 14.03 -16.11
N ILE A 637 8.11 15.02 -15.99
CA ILE A 637 7.83 16.36 -15.44
C ILE A 637 8.02 17.41 -16.54
N GLY A 638 7.61 18.65 -16.28
CA GLY A 638 7.61 19.76 -17.25
C GLY A 638 6.20 20.23 -17.60
N SER A 639 6.06 21.54 -17.84
CA SER A 639 4.78 22.19 -18.15
C SER A 639 4.52 22.31 -19.65
N ASP A 640 5.59 22.51 -20.45
CA ASP A 640 5.55 22.66 -21.90
C ASP A 640 6.38 21.57 -22.60
N ALA A 641 6.09 21.30 -23.89
CA ALA A 641 6.75 20.24 -24.67
C ALA A 641 8.28 20.34 -24.68
N ASP A 642 8.83 21.56 -24.66
CA ASP A 642 10.28 21.82 -24.65
C ASP A 642 10.94 21.59 -23.27
N SER A 643 10.13 21.50 -22.20
CA SER A 643 10.57 21.31 -20.82
C SER A 643 10.36 19.88 -20.30
N LEU A 644 9.78 18.99 -21.12
CA LEU A 644 9.48 17.63 -20.70
C LEU A 644 10.77 16.85 -20.43
N GLN A 645 10.90 16.35 -19.20
CA GLN A 645 12.03 15.54 -18.77
C GLN A 645 11.53 14.28 -18.06
N THR A 646 12.09 13.12 -18.41
CA THR A 646 11.88 11.88 -17.66
C THR A 646 12.82 11.83 -16.46
N VAL A 647 12.26 11.54 -15.29
CA VAL A 647 12.96 11.45 -14.01
C VAL A 647 12.79 10.04 -13.42
N ALA A 648 13.87 9.46 -12.90
CA ALA A 648 13.87 8.17 -12.23
C ALA A 648 13.61 8.32 -10.72
N ILE A 649 12.83 7.42 -10.13
CA ILE A 649 12.57 7.35 -8.69
C ILE A 649 13.00 5.97 -8.22
N GLY A 650 13.81 5.91 -7.15
CA GLY A 650 14.33 4.66 -6.60
C GLY A 650 14.21 4.63 -5.08
N LEU A 651 13.68 3.54 -4.54
CA LEU A 651 13.63 3.29 -3.10
C LEU A 651 14.54 2.09 -2.77
N SER A 652 15.51 2.31 -1.87
CA SER A 652 16.38 1.26 -1.34
C SER A 652 15.70 0.43 -0.26
N ASP A 653 16.20 -0.78 -0.01
CA ASP A 653 15.88 -1.62 1.15
C ASP A 653 16.10 -0.94 2.52
N ARG A 654 17.01 0.05 2.59
CA ARG A 654 17.31 0.87 3.78
C ARG A 654 16.42 2.12 3.92
N ASN A 655 15.23 2.13 3.33
CA ASN A 655 14.24 3.22 3.41
C ASN A 655 14.71 4.59 2.84
N LYS A 656 15.72 4.60 1.96
CA LYS A 656 16.17 5.81 1.25
C LYS A 656 15.48 5.93 -0.10
N LEU A 657 14.70 7.00 -0.27
CA LEU A 657 14.06 7.38 -1.53
C LEU A 657 14.93 8.39 -2.26
N TYR A 658 15.26 8.07 -3.49
CA TYR A 658 16.03 8.89 -4.41
C TYR A 658 15.17 9.32 -5.59
N VAL A 659 15.44 10.53 -6.06
CA VAL A 659 15.05 11.04 -7.37
C VAL A 659 16.34 11.23 -8.14
N ASN A 660 16.53 10.46 -9.21
CA ASN A 660 17.82 10.22 -9.85
C ASN A 660 18.91 9.95 -8.79
N SER A 661 19.94 10.78 -8.71
CA SER A 661 21.02 10.64 -7.71
C SER A 661 20.73 11.36 -6.38
N ARG A 662 19.66 12.16 -6.29
CA ARG A 662 19.35 13.01 -5.14
C ARG A 662 18.52 12.28 -4.10
N LEU A 663 18.98 12.28 -2.85
CA LEU A 663 18.22 11.75 -1.71
C LEU A 663 17.06 12.69 -1.36
N ILE A 664 15.83 12.20 -1.47
CA ILE A 664 14.60 12.93 -1.13
C ILE A 664 14.13 12.61 0.28
N SER A 665 14.26 11.36 0.71
CA SER A 665 13.86 10.93 2.06
C SER A 665 14.73 9.78 2.55
N SER A 666 15.09 9.79 3.82
CA SER A 666 15.77 8.68 4.50
C SER A 666 14.83 7.81 5.34
N GLU A 667 13.51 8.05 5.26
CA GLU A 667 12.50 7.36 6.06
C GLU A 667 11.34 6.80 5.22
N ALA A 668 11.49 6.71 3.91
CA ALA A 668 10.43 6.24 3.02
C ALA A 668 10.25 4.73 3.13
N THR A 669 9.03 4.25 3.36
CA THR A 669 8.71 2.81 3.48
C THR A 669 8.07 2.22 2.24
N SER A 670 7.38 3.04 1.45
CA SER A 670 6.83 2.68 0.13
C SER A 670 6.48 3.95 -0.64
N PHE A 671 6.42 3.87 -1.96
CA PHE A 671 5.98 4.98 -2.80
C PHE A 671 5.07 4.51 -3.93
N PHE A 672 4.31 5.44 -4.50
CA PHE A 672 3.48 5.23 -5.70
C PHE A 672 3.48 6.51 -6.55
N VAL A 673 3.65 6.36 -7.86
CA VAL A 673 3.56 7.48 -8.82
C VAL A 673 2.10 7.59 -9.25
N HIS A 674 1.43 8.65 -8.82
CA HIS A 674 0.08 9.04 -9.23
C HIS A 674 0.15 10.14 -10.30
N ASP A 675 -0.94 10.44 -10.99
CA ASP A 675 -0.98 11.43 -12.08
C ASP A 675 -0.45 12.82 -11.66
N ASP A 676 -0.85 13.29 -10.48
CA ASP A 676 -0.49 14.62 -9.97
C ASP A 676 0.63 14.62 -8.93
N TYR A 677 0.95 13.46 -8.33
CA TYR A 677 1.84 13.37 -7.16
C TYR A 677 2.68 12.10 -7.12
N ILE A 678 3.88 12.19 -6.56
CA ILE A 678 4.57 11.04 -5.98
C ILE A 678 4.09 10.92 -4.53
N ILE A 679 3.43 9.81 -4.22
CA ILE A 679 2.90 9.53 -2.88
C ILE A 679 3.91 8.65 -2.14
N VAL A 680 4.31 9.06 -0.94
CA VAL A 680 5.34 8.36 -0.15
C VAL A 680 4.82 8.09 1.26
N THR A 681 4.85 6.85 1.74
CA THR A 681 4.67 6.60 3.18
C THR A 681 6.00 6.58 3.91
N THR A 682 6.01 7.03 5.17
CA THR A 682 7.24 7.17 5.97
C THR A 682 7.22 6.39 7.28
N LEU A 683 8.42 6.13 7.84
CA LEU A 683 8.60 5.53 9.17
C LEU A 683 7.97 6.38 10.28
N SER A 684 7.81 7.68 10.06
CA SER A 684 7.08 8.61 10.93
C SER A 684 5.55 8.50 10.84
N HIS A 685 5.01 7.45 10.20
CA HIS A 685 3.58 7.13 10.12
C HIS A 685 2.77 8.23 9.38
N THR A 686 3.32 8.71 8.27
CA THR A 686 2.68 9.70 7.40
C THR A 686 2.71 9.26 5.95
N ALA A 687 1.70 9.67 5.18
CA ALA A 687 1.70 9.71 3.73
C ALA A 687 1.98 11.15 3.30
N ARG A 688 2.98 11.32 2.43
CA ARG A 688 3.48 12.58 1.90
C ARG A 688 3.19 12.66 0.41
N PHE A 689 2.82 13.84 -0.07
CA PHE A 689 2.42 14.08 -1.45
C PHE A 689 3.39 15.10 -2.08
N ILE A 690 4.24 14.63 -3.00
CA ILE A 690 5.21 15.45 -3.73
C ILE A 690 4.58 15.80 -5.08
N PRO A 691 4.29 17.08 -5.38
CA PRO A 691 3.63 17.48 -6.62
C PRO A 691 4.48 17.18 -7.87
N LEU A 692 3.85 16.72 -8.94
CA LEU A 692 4.49 16.50 -10.25
C LEU A 692 4.41 17.71 -11.19
N ALA A 693 3.53 18.67 -10.89
CA ALA A 693 3.40 19.92 -11.66
C ALA A 693 4.56 20.87 -11.34
N VAL A 694 5.76 20.50 -11.78
CA VAL A 694 7.01 21.24 -11.62
C VAL A 694 7.78 21.28 -12.95
N ASP A 695 8.54 22.36 -13.16
CA ASP A 695 9.27 22.58 -14.41
C ASP A 695 10.65 21.90 -14.46
N TYR A 696 11.21 21.54 -13.30
CA TYR A 696 12.56 20.99 -13.17
C TYR A 696 12.66 20.01 -11.99
N GLU A 697 13.63 19.09 -12.07
CA GLU A 697 13.82 17.98 -11.14
C GLU A 697 14.07 18.46 -9.70
N GLU A 698 14.83 19.53 -9.49
CA GLU A 698 15.17 20.02 -8.15
C GLU A 698 13.93 20.44 -7.34
N ALA A 699 12.81 20.76 -8.00
CA ALA A 699 11.56 21.07 -7.33
C ALA A 699 10.81 19.83 -6.79
N LEU A 700 11.22 18.61 -7.17
CA LEU A 700 10.67 17.35 -6.63
C LEU A 700 11.20 17.06 -5.23
N GLU A 701 10.73 17.80 -4.24
CA GLU A 701 11.10 17.64 -2.83
C GLU A 701 9.89 17.34 -1.96
N ILE A 702 10.11 16.68 -0.82
CA ILE A 702 9.06 16.53 0.20
C ILE A 702 8.72 17.93 0.72
N PRO A 703 7.48 18.43 0.52
CA PRO A 703 7.14 19.79 0.92
C PRO A 703 7.35 19.97 2.42
N VAL A 704 7.99 21.06 2.85
CA VAL A 704 8.22 21.31 4.27
C VAL A 704 6.88 21.33 5.01
N LEU A 705 6.82 20.68 6.18
CA LEU A 705 5.63 20.65 7.04
C LEU A 705 5.12 22.06 7.28
N GLY A 706 3.90 22.35 6.80
CA GLY A 706 3.22 23.59 7.13
C GLY A 706 2.73 23.56 8.58
N ALA A 707 2.70 24.72 9.25
CA ALA A 707 2.04 24.87 10.56
C ALA A 707 0.50 24.77 10.47
N MET A 708 -0.05 24.48 9.28
CA MET A 708 -1.48 24.54 8.98
C MET A 708 -2.17 23.19 9.23
N VAL A 709 -3.32 23.23 9.91
CA VAL A 709 -4.16 22.05 10.20
C VAL A 709 -4.67 21.34 8.93
N HIS A 710 -4.70 22.04 7.81
CA HIS A 710 -5.24 21.57 6.54
C HIS A 710 -4.20 21.30 5.45
N ASP A 711 -2.92 21.14 5.85
CA ASP A 711 -1.80 20.84 4.94
C ASP A 711 -2.14 19.69 3.96
N GLU A 712 -2.05 19.99 2.66
CA GLU A 712 -2.33 19.04 1.57
C GLU A 712 -1.18 18.05 1.39
N SER A 713 0.05 18.43 1.76
CA SER A 713 1.25 17.63 1.56
C SER A 713 1.37 16.45 2.52
N LEU A 714 0.49 16.34 3.53
CA LEU A 714 0.61 15.36 4.61
C LEU A 714 -0.73 14.74 5.01
N ARG A 715 -0.69 13.43 5.26
CA ARG A 715 -1.75 12.69 5.95
C ARG A 715 -1.12 11.73 6.95
N ARG A 716 -1.55 11.78 8.22
CA ARG A 716 -1.18 10.73 9.20
C ARG A 716 -1.84 9.41 8.81
N VAL A 717 -1.10 8.32 8.93
CA VAL A 717 -1.53 6.94 8.64
C VAL A 717 -1.21 6.04 9.83
N GLU A 718 -1.77 4.83 9.87
CA GLU A 718 -1.43 3.85 10.90
C GLU A 718 0.06 3.45 10.83
N ARG A 719 0.61 3.03 11.97
CA ARG A 719 2.00 2.60 12.08
C ARG A 719 2.29 1.42 11.15
N GLY A 720 3.28 1.60 10.27
CA GLY A 720 3.77 0.56 9.37
C GLY A 720 2.90 0.35 8.12
N SER A 721 1.92 1.21 7.86
CA SER A 721 1.11 1.15 6.64
C SER A 721 1.97 1.35 5.38
N ARG A 722 1.78 0.48 4.40
CA ARG A 722 2.42 0.56 3.08
C ARG A 722 1.38 0.82 1.99
N ILE A 723 1.78 1.51 0.93
CA ILE A 723 0.91 1.79 -0.22
C ILE A 723 0.74 0.51 -1.01
N VAL A 724 -0.52 0.16 -1.30
CA VAL A 724 -0.87 -0.91 -2.24
C VAL A 724 -1.02 -0.30 -3.63
N THR A 725 -1.90 0.68 -3.77
CA THR A 725 -2.10 1.44 -5.01
C THR A 725 -2.82 2.76 -4.71
N ALA A 726 -2.70 3.73 -5.61
CA ALA A 726 -3.54 4.93 -5.65
C ALA A 726 -4.24 5.01 -7.00
N ILE A 727 -5.50 5.38 -7.02
CA ILE A 727 -6.32 5.24 -8.23
C ILE A 727 -6.22 6.49 -9.10
N PRO A 728 -5.64 6.42 -10.31
CA PRO A 728 -5.56 7.53 -11.26
C PRO A 728 -6.95 8.06 -11.62
N GLY A 729 -7.08 9.39 -11.68
CA GLY A 729 -8.36 10.07 -11.90
C GLY A 729 -9.41 9.89 -10.79
N ASP A 730 -9.09 9.23 -9.68
CA ASP A 730 -9.94 9.07 -8.50
C ASP A 730 -9.19 9.55 -7.23
N MET A 731 -9.88 9.62 -6.10
CA MET A 731 -9.39 10.20 -4.85
C MET A 731 -8.87 9.14 -3.87
N LYS A 732 -8.92 7.85 -4.24
CA LYS A 732 -8.64 6.72 -3.35
C LYS A 732 -7.14 6.42 -3.26
N LEU A 733 -6.65 6.32 -2.03
CA LEU A 733 -5.36 5.74 -1.69
C LEU A 733 -5.59 4.49 -0.84
N ILE A 734 -5.10 3.35 -1.31
CA ILE A 734 -5.27 2.06 -0.65
C ILE A 734 -3.97 1.73 0.08
N LEU A 735 -4.07 1.54 1.39
CA LEU A 735 -2.97 1.18 2.27
C LEU A 735 -3.18 -0.23 2.83
N GLN A 736 -2.09 -0.94 3.09
CA GLN A 736 -2.10 -2.19 3.83
C GLN A 736 -1.31 -2.05 5.13
N MET A 737 -1.94 -2.42 6.24
CA MET A 737 -1.33 -2.45 7.57
C MET A 737 -0.41 -3.67 7.71
N PRO A 738 0.57 -3.65 8.65
CA PRO A 738 1.42 -4.82 8.92
C PRO A 738 0.65 -6.09 9.28
N ARG A 739 -0.57 -5.93 9.82
CA ARG A 739 -1.46 -7.05 10.15
C ARG A 739 -2.12 -7.70 8.93
N GLY A 740 -2.03 -7.07 7.75
CA GLY A 740 -2.59 -7.52 6.48
C GLY A 740 -3.94 -6.89 6.10
N ASN A 741 -4.56 -6.12 6.99
CA ASN A 741 -5.80 -5.36 6.71
C ASN A 741 -5.58 -4.25 5.68
N LEU A 742 -6.61 -3.95 4.90
CA LEU A 742 -6.62 -2.81 3.99
C LEU A 742 -7.34 -1.60 4.62
N GLU A 743 -6.86 -0.40 4.30
CA GLU A 743 -7.53 0.87 4.58
C GLU A 743 -7.55 1.73 3.31
N THR A 744 -8.75 2.11 2.90
CA THR A 744 -8.94 3.03 1.78
C THR A 744 -9.23 4.41 2.33
N ILE A 745 -8.30 5.34 2.09
CA ILE A 745 -8.44 6.73 2.51
C ILE A 745 -8.61 7.66 1.32
N TYR A 746 -9.13 8.86 1.59
CA TYR A 746 -9.31 9.93 0.61
C TYR A 746 -8.48 11.14 1.05
N PRO A 747 -7.17 11.20 0.74
CA PRO A 747 -6.29 12.28 1.16
C PRO A 747 -6.72 13.62 0.55
N ARG A 748 -6.52 14.72 1.30
CA ARG A 748 -6.90 16.05 0.84
C ARG A 748 -6.20 16.46 -0.46
N ALA A 749 -4.93 16.08 -0.66
CA ALA A 749 -4.20 16.31 -1.91
C ALA A 749 -4.97 15.79 -3.14
N LEU A 750 -5.42 14.53 -3.11
CA LEU A 750 -6.14 13.92 -4.23
C LEU A 750 -7.55 14.50 -4.40
N VAL A 751 -8.27 14.70 -3.28
CA VAL A 751 -9.60 15.31 -3.28
C VAL A 751 -9.57 16.72 -3.88
N LEU A 752 -8.63 17.56 -3.44
CA LEU A 752 -8.50 18.93 -3.91
C LEU A 752 -8.01 18.98 -5.35
N SER A 753 -7.12 18.08 -5.78
CA SER A 753 -6.70 18.00 -7.19
C SER A 753 -7.90 17.79 -8.13
N ILE A 754 -8.78 16.84 -7.81
CA ILE A 754 -9.95 16.52 -8.63
C ILE A 754 -10.99 17.65 -8.59
N ILE A 755 -11.18 18.30 -7.44
CA ILE A 755 -12.05 19.48 -7.33
C ILE A 755 -11.51 20.63 -8.20
N ARG A 756 -10.22 20.96 -8.10
CA ARG A 756 -9.57 22.02 -8.89
C ARG A 756 -9.67 21.73 -10.39
N THR A 757 -9.44 20.49 -10.80
CA THR A 757 -9.60 20.04 -12.19
C THR A 757 -11.04 20.19 -12.67
N SER A 758 -12.03 19.83 -11.82
CA SER A 758 -13.46 19.99 -12.14
C SER A 758 -13.84 21.48 -12.29
N LEU A 759 -13.32 22.35 -11.42
CA LEU A 759 -13.54 23.79 -11.50
C LEU A 759 -12.92 24.41 -12.75
N ASN A 760 -11.69 24.01 -13.11
CA ASN A 760 -11.03 24.45 -14.34
C ASN A 760 -11.82 24.03 -15.60
N LYS A 761 -12.47 22.85 -15.58
CA LYS A 761 -13.33 22.35 -16.66
C LYS A 761 -14.77 22.88 -16.61
N LEU A 762 -15.08 23.85 -15.75
CA LEU A 762 -16.43 24.40 -15.52
C LEU A 762 -17.48 23.36 -15.09
N ASN A 763 -17.08 22.19 -14.58
CA ASN A 763 -17.99 21.18 -14.05
C ASN A 763 -18.31 21.46 -12.58
N TYR A 764 -19.10 22.52 -12.36
CA TYR A 764 -19.47 22.98 -11.02
C TYR A 764 -20.31 21.97 -10.24
N SER A 765 -21.15 21.17 -10.92
CA SER A 765 -21.97 20.14 -10.26
C SER A 765 -21.09 19.09 -9.57
N ASN A 766 -20.10 18.54 -10.28
CA ASN A 766 -19.18 17.57 -9.70
C ASN A 766 -18.34 18.20 -8.57
N ALA A 767 -17.77 19.39 -8.81
CA ALA A 767 -16.98 20.09 -7.80
C ALA A 767 -17.77 20.34 -6.50
N PHE A 768 -19.04 20.76 -6.62
CA PHE A 768 -19.93 20.99 -5.48
C PHE A 768 -20.19 19.69 -4.69
N ILE A 769 -20.56 18.60 -5.39
CA ILE A 769 -20.84 17.31 -4.76
C ILE A 769 -19.60 16.80 -4.00
N LEU A 770 -18.42 16.91 -4.60
CA LEU A 770 -17.16 16.49 -3.98
C LEU A 770 -16.83 17.34 -2.75
N CYS A 771 -16.98 18.66 -2.83
CA CYS A 771 -16.80 19.53 -1.67
C CYS A 771 -17.73 19.14 -0.52
N ARG A 772 -19.01 18.86 -0.80
CA ARG A 772 -19.99 18.44 0.21
C ARG A 772 -19.63 17.08 0.81
N LYS A 773 -19.36 16.07 -0.02
CA LYS A 773 -19.07 14.70 0.38
C LYS A 773 -17.83 14.62 1.28
N HIS A 774 -16.77 15.33 0.90
CA HIS A 774 -15.49 15.31 1.60
C HIS A 774 -15.32 16.46 2.62
N ARG A 775 -16.39 17.23 2.86
CA ARG A 775 -16.44 18.36 3.82
C ARG A 775 -15.33 19.39 3.58
N ILE A 776 -15.09 19.71 2.30
CA ILE A 776 -14.22 20.82 1.87
C ILE A 776 -15.02 22.12 1.97
N ASN A 777 -14.34 23.21 2.34
CA ASN A 777 -15.01 24.51 2.47
C ASN A 777 -15.48 24.99 1.08
N MET A 778 -16.78 25.25 0.96
CA MET A 778 -17.45 25.62 -0.29
C MET A 778 -16.96 26.93 -0.89
N ASN A 779 -16.28 27.79 -0.13
CA ASN A 779 -15.63 28.98 -0.67
C ASN A 779 -14.60 28.64 -1.75
N LEU A 780 -14.05 27.42 -1.76
CA LEU A 780 -13.13 26.96 -2.81
C LEU A 780 -13.74 27.05 -4.22
N LEU A 781 -15.06 26.88 -4.35
CA LEU A 781 -15.77 27.00 -5.63
C LEU A 781 -15.61 28.38 -6.28
N VAL A 782 -15.39 29.41 -5.45
CA VAL A 782 -15.19 30.79 -5.86
C VAL A 782 -13.71 31.14 -5.83
N ASP A 783 -13.01 30.80 -4.76
CA ASP A 783 -11.66 31.27 -4.47
C ASP A 783 -10.58 30.63 -5.36
N HIS A 784 -10.84 29.45 -5.92
CA HIS A 784 -9.88 28.75 -6.81
C HIS A 784 -9.54 29.57 -8.05
N ASN A 785 -10.56 30.12 -8.72
CA ASN A 785 -10.38 31.05 -9.82
C ASN A 785 -11.54 32.07 -9.84
N PRO A 786 -11.42 33.17 -9.08
CA PRO A 786 -12.48 34.16 -8.91
C PRO A 786 -12.98 34.74 -10.23
N LYS A 787 -12.08 35.00 -11.17
CA LYS A 787 -12.42 35.56 -12.47
C LYS A 787 -13.27 34.57 -13.28
N LEU A 788 -12.79 33.33 -13.42
CA LEU A 788 -13.50 32.28 -14.15
C LEU A 788 -14.89 32.00 -13.55
N PHE A 789 -15.00 32.01 -12.23
CA PHE A 789 -16.29 31.87 -11.55
C PHE A 789 -17.23 33.03 -11.87
N MET A 790 -16.76 34.28 -11.73
CA MET A 790 -17.57 35.48 -11.98
C MET A 790 -18.05 35.58 -13.44
N ASP A 791 -17.23 35.14 -14.39
CA ASP A 791 -17.60 35.08 -15.81
C ASP A 791 -18.67 34.00 -16.09
N ASN A 792 -18.86 33.02 -15.20
CA ASN A 792 -19.70 31.83 -15.41
C ASN A 792 -20.72 31.56 -14.29
N VAL A 793 -21.13 32.57 -13.52
CA VAL A 793 -22.06 32.41 -12.39
C VAL A 793 -23.41 31.80 -12.81
N ALA A 794 -23.92 32.17 -13.98
CA ALA A 794 -25.16 31.62 -14.52
C ALA A 794 -25.07 30.08 -14.75
N LEU A 795 -23.90 29.60 -15.16
CA LEU A 795 -23.66 28.16 -15.35
C LEU A 795 -23.55 27.45 -14.01
N PHE A 796 -22.92 28.07 -13.00
CA PHE A 796 -22.87 27.53 -11.63
C PHE A 796 -24.28 27.36 -11.04
N VAL A 797 -25.10 28.41 -11.09
CA VAL A 797 -26.45 28.41 -10.53
C VAL A 797 -27.37 27.41 -11.25
N SER A 798 -27.28 27.31 -12.57
CA SER A 798 -28.08 26.32 -13.32
C SER A 798 -27.64 24.87 -13.06
N SER A 799 -26.37 24.66 -12.70
CA SER A 799 -25.83 23.34 -12.36
C SER A 799 -26.22 22.87 -10.96
N VAL A 800 -26.29 23.77 -9.98
CA VAL A 800 -26.64 23.47 -8.58
C VAL A 800 -28.09 23.89 -8.31
N LYS A 801 -29.02 22.99 -8.61
CA LYS A 801 -30.47 23.28 -8.62
C LYS A 801 -31.13 23.43 -7.25
N GLU A 802 -30.53 22.88 -6.20
CA GLU A 802 -31.13 22.89 -4.87
C GLU A 802 -30.84 24.25 -4.19
N ALA A 803 -31.87 25.05 -3.94
CA ALA A 803 -31.74 26.43 -3.44
C ALA A 803 -30.90 26.53 -2.15
N ASP A 804 -31.05 25.57 -1.25
CA ASP A 804 -30.31 25.55 0.02
C ASP A 804 -28.81 25.35 -0.17
N TYR A 805 -28.39 24.68 -1.25
CA TYR A 805 -26.98 24.44 -1.56
C TYR A 805 -26.24 25.68 -2.04
N LEU A 806 -26.98 26.69 -2.50
CA LEU A 806 -26.42 27.97 -2.95
C LEU A 806 -26.13 28.92 -1.77
N ASN A 807 -26.54 28.58 -0.55
CA ASN A 807 -26.29 29.38 0.67
C ASN A 807 -24.91 29.08 1.31
N PHE A 808 -23.82 29.20 0.56
CA PHE A 808 -22.49 28.66 0.95
C PHE A 808 -21.38 29.68 1.23
N LEU A 809 -21.60 30.97 0.94
CA LEU A 809 -20.53 31.98 0.85
C LEU A 809 -19.97 32.44 2.21
N GLY A 810 -18.64 32.59 2.29
CA GLY A 810 -17.91 33.22 3.40
C GLY A 810 -16.97 34.34 2.94
N ASP A 811 -16.38 35.05 3.89
CA ASP A 811 -15.45 36.18 3.67
C ASP A 811 -14.01 35.73 3.41
N VAL A 812 -13.55 34.69 4.11
CA VAL A 812 -12.16 34.21 4.05
C VAL A 812 -11.85 33.61 2.67
N ASP A 813 -10.68 33.97 2.13
CA ASP A 813 -10.06 33.32 0.97
C ASP A 813 -9.40 32.01 1.42
N VAL A 814 -10.01 30.88 1.04
CA VAL A 814 -9.57 29.58 1.52
C VAL A 814 -8.30 29.09 0.84
N THR A 815 -7.94 29.63 -0.32
CA THR A 815 -6.71 29.27 -1.05
C THR A 815 -5.44 29.85 -0.43
N LYS A 816 -5.58 30.81 0.49
CA LYS A 816 -4.46 31.42 1.21
C LYS A 816 -4.32 30.95 2.66
N THR A 817 -5.36 30.30 3.18
CA THR A 817 -5.48 29.99 4.62
C THR A 817 -5.58 28.50 4.90
N MET A 818 -6.42 27.76 4.16
CA MET A 818 -6.69 26.35 4.43
C MET A 818 -6.17 25.43 3.33
N TYR A 819 -6.38 25.79 2.07
CA TYR A 819 -6.09 24.96 0.89
C TYR A 819 -5.06 25.64 0.00
N VAL A 820 -3.90 25.94 0.59
CA VAL A 820 -2.79 26.57 -0.11
C VAL A 820 -2.24 25.56 -1.13
N PRO A 821 -2.29 25.86 -2.44
CA PRO A 821 -1.76 24.96 -3.44
C PRO A 821 -0.25 24.74 -3.22
N VAL A 822 0.23 23.54 -3.54
CA VAL A 822 1.65 23.18 -3.47
C VAL A 822 2.06 22.68 -4.87
N PRO A 823 3.05 23.31 -5.53
CA PRO A 823 3.79 24.51 -5.09
C PRO A 823 2.90 25.75 -4.99
N ALA A 824 3.30 26.70 -4.13
CA ALA A 824 2.54 27.93 -3.93
C ALA A 824 2.52 28.76 -5.23
N PRO A 825 1.35 29.24 -5.66
CA PRO A 825 1.26 30.05 -6.87
C PRO A 825 2.06 31.36 -6.70
N PRO A 826 2.57 31.95 -7.80
CA PRO A 826 3.23 33.24 -7.74
C PRO A 826 2.32 34.30 -7.13
N LYS A 827 2.91 35.22 -6.36
CA LYS A 827 2.15 36.28 -5.67
C LYS A 827 1.39 37.12 -6.69
N SER A 828 0.07 36.96 -6.73
CA SER A 828 -0.84 37.71 -7.59
C SER A 828 -1.64 38.74 -6.78
N VAL A 829 -2.06 39.80 -7.45
CA VAL A 829 -2.98 40.79 -6.86
C VAL A 829 -4.31 40.10 -6.61
N ALA A 830 -4.82 40.18 -5.37
CA ALA A 830 -6.09 39.58 -5.01
C ALA A 830 -7.22 40.14 -5.89
N TYR A 831 -7.99 39.24 -6.51
CA TYR A 831 -9.11 39.63 -7.38
C TYR A 831 -10.18 40.41 -6.60
N PHE A 832 -10.55 39.92 -5.41
CA PHE A 832 -11.44 40.63 -4.51
C PHE A 832 -10.66 41.48 -3.51
N LYS A 833 -11.21 42.65 -3.16
CA LYS A 833 -10.74 43.41 -2.01
C LYS A 833 -11.21 42.74 -0.71
N PRO A 834 -10.48 42.88 0.42
CA PRO A 834 -10.76 42.15 1.67
C PRO A 834 -12.19 42.27 2.24
N SER A 835 -12.96 43.27 1.81
CA SER A 835 -14.33 43.53 2.28
C SER A 835 -15.40 43.45 1.17
N THR A 836 -15.03 43.15 -0.07
CA THR A 836 -15.98 43.23 -1.20
C THR A 836 -16.39 41.87 -1.77
N LYS A 837 -15.64 40.80 -1.48
CA LYS A 837 -15.90 39.44 -2.00
C LYS A 837 -17.37 39.04 -1.84
N ILE A 838 -17.87 39.12 -0.61
CA ILE A 838 -19.25 38.72 -0.29
C ILE A 838 -20.25 39.50 -1.14
N ASN A 839 -20.14 40.83 -1.14
CA ASN A 839 -21.09 41.69 -1.84
C ASN A 839 -21.07 41.46 -3.35
N THR A 840 -19.88 41.33 -3.96
CA THR A 840 -19.72 41.10 -5.39
C THR A 840 -20.31 39.76 -5.82
N VAL A 841 -20.04 38.70 -5.08
CA VAL A 841 -20.55 37.35 -5.40
C VAL A 841 -22.05 37.25 -5.13
N CYS A 842 -22.55 37.80 -4.01
CA CYS A 842 -23.98 37.87 -3.71
C CYS A 842 -24.75 38.62 -4.82
N PHE A 843 -24.23 39.75 -5.31
CA PHE A 843 -24.85 40.48 -6.41
C PHE A 843 -24.95 39.63 -7.69
N ALA A 844 -23.86 38.97 -8.08
CA ALA A 844 -23.83 38.15 -9.30
C ALA A 844 -24.74 36.92 -9.21
N ILE A 845 -24.70 36.20 -8.08
CA ILE A 845 -25.59 35.04 -7.85
C ILE A 845 -27.05 35.47 -7.87
N ARG A 846 -27.38 36.58 -7.19
CA ARG A 846 -28.74 37.13 -7.19
C ARG A 846 -29.22 37.48 -8.58
N ALA A 847 -28.40 38.18 -9.37
CA ALA A 847 -28.75 38.57 -10.73
C ALA A 847 -29.02 37.34 -11.62
N ALA A 848 -28.24 36.27 -11.46
CA ALA A 848 -28.44 35.02 -12.19
C ALA A 848 -29.72 34.29 -11.75
N LEU A 849 -29.99 34.21 -10.43
CA LEU A 849 -31.18 33.54 -9.88
C LEU A 849 -32.48 34.26 -10.25
N GLU A 850 -32.50 35.59 -10.19
CA GLU A 850 -33.69 36.38 -10.54
C GLU A 850 -34.08 36.24 -12.02
N GLN A 851 -33.13 35.89 -12.89
CA GLN A 851 -33.38 35.56 -14.30
C GLN A 851 -33.86 34.11 -14.49
N LEU A 852 -33.45 33.21 -13.61
CA LEU A 852 -33.76 31.78 -13.72
C LEU A 852 -35.16 31.46 -13.21
N ASP A 853 -35.42 31.72 -11.93
CA ASP A 853 -36.75 31.61 -11.31
C ASP A 853 -36.75 32.30 -9.94
N LYS A 854 -37.62 33.31 -9.77
CA LYS A 854 -37.71 34.08 -8.54
C LYS A 854 -38.40 33.33 -7.41
N VAL A 855 -39.28 32.38 -7.75
CA VAL A 855 -40.11 31.67 -6.78
C VAL A 855 -39.31 30.54 -6.15
N THR A 856 -38.80 29.63 -6.98
CA THR A 856 -38.04 28.45 -6.51
C THR A 856 -36.81 28.85 -5.68
N TYR A 857 -36.14 29.94 -6.03
CA TYR A 857 -34.89 30.35 -5.39
C TYR A 857 -35.04 31.52 -4.40
N ILE A 858 -36.26 31.82 -3.95
CA ILE A 858 -36.53 32.97 -3.09
C ILE A 858 -35.69 32.96 -1.80
N THR A 859 -35.49 31.79 -1.19
CA THR A 859 -34.69 31.65 0.03
C THR A 859 -33.24 32.07 -0.21
N THR A 860 -32.61 31.57 -1.28
CA THR A 860 -31.25 31.96 -1.67
C THR A 860 -31.15 33.43 -2.02
N ILE A 861 -32.12 33.98 -2.76
CA ILE A 861 -32.17 35.41 -3.10
C ILE A 861 -32.19 36.23 -1.80
N LEU A 862 -33.03 35.89 -0.83
CA LEU A 862 -33.07 36.57 0.46
C LEU A 862 -31.74 36.47 1.23
N THR A 863 -31.08 35.32 1.19
CA THR A 863 -29.73 35.16 1.77
C THR A 863 -28.74 36.13 1.15
N THR A 864 -28.77 36.36 -0.17
CA THR A 864 -27.85 37.31 -0.81
C THR A 864 -28.02 38.75 -0.32
N TYR A 865 -29.23 39.16 0.06
CA TYR A 865 -29.49 40.48 0.68
C TYR A 865 -29.06 40.51 2.16
N ALA A 866 -29.38 39.46 2.91
CA ALA A 866 -29.07 39.34 4.33
C ALA A 866 -27.58 39.15 4.63
N LYS A 867 -26.78 38.72 3.64
CA LYS A 867 -25.33 38.54 3.78
C LYS A 867 -24.49 39.74 3.35
N ILE A 868 -25.08 40.80 2.80
CA ILE A 868 -24.34 42.01 2.45
C ILE A 868 -23.66 42.61 3.69
N THR A 869 -22.41 43.03 3.52
CA THR A 869 -21.56 43.65 4.56
C THR A 869 -21.15 45.07 4.16
N PRO A 870 -20.95 46.01 5.10
CA PRO A 870 -21.04 45.87 6.56
C PRO A 870 -22.48 45.91 7.12
N VAL A 871 -23.46 46.39 6.34
CA VAL A 871 -24.87 46.46 6.76
C VAL A 871 -25.72 45.62 5.80
N GLN A 872 -26.58 44.77 6.36
CA GLN A 872 -27.52 43.93 5.60
C GLN A 872 -28.51 44.79 4.81
N ASP A 873 -28.82 44.41 3.57
CA ASP A 873 -29.83 45.07 2.74
C ASP A 873 -31.22 44.48 3.03
N LEU A 874 -31.72 44.74 4.23
CA LEU A 874 -33.01 44.22 4.70
C LEU A 874 -34.19 44.85 3.95
N GLU A 875 -34.06 46.09 3.51
CA GLU A 875 -35.11 46.79 2.75
C GLU A 875 -35.28 46.16 1.36
N GLY A 876 -34.17 45.85 0.66
CA GLY A 876 -34.20 45.08 -0.58
C GLY A 876 -34.77 43.67 -0.41
N ALA A 877 -34.39 42.96 0.67
CA ALA A 877 -34.95 41.65 0.99
C ALA A 877 -36.47 41.71 1.22
N MET A 878 -36.93 42.65 2.04
CA MET A 878 -38.35 42.83 2.36
C MET A 878 -39.17 43.29 1.15
N ALA A 879 -38.58 44.05 0.23
CA ALA A 879 -39.20 44.37 -1.04
C ALA A 879 -39.49 43.10 -1.87
N ARG A 880 -38.57 42.12 -1.89
CA ARG A 880 -38.81 40.84 -2.57
C ARG A 880 -39.88 39.99 -1.89
N VAL A 881 -39.91 39.97 -0.56
CA VAL A 881 -41.00 39.31 0.20
C VAL A 881 -42.35 39.95 -0.14
N ARG A 882 -42.42 41.29 -0.23
CA ARG A 882 -43.62 42.01 -0.65
C ARG A 882 -44.02 41.66 -2.09
N ASP A 883 -43.07 41.58 -3.01
CA ASP A 883 -43.35 41.21 -4.40
C ASP A 883 -43.92 39.78 -4.50
N MET A 884 -43.45 38.84 -3.68
CA MET A 884 -43.98 37.46 -3.59
C MET A 884 -45.44 37.37 -3.17
N LYS A 885 -45.96 38.38 -2.45
CA LYS A 885 -47.36 38.48 -2.04
C LYS A 885 -48.32 38.51 -3.22
N SER A 886 -47.86 39.00 -4.38
CA SER A 886 -48.63 39.00 -5.62
C SER A 886 -48.68 37.62 -6.31
N VAL A 887 -47.80 36.69 -5.91
CA VAL A 887 -47.67 35.34 -6.46
C VAL A 887 -48.38 34.32 -5.56
N SER A 888 -48.02 34.25 -4.27
CA SER A 888 -48.61 33.32 -3.30
C SER A 888 -48.45 33.82 -1.87
N VAL A 889 -49.53 33.75 -1.08
CA VAL A 889 -49.52 34.10 0.34
C VAL A 889 -48.67 33.11 1.13
N GLU A 890 -48.77 31.81 0.83
CA GLU A 890 -48.04 30.75 1.54
C GLU A 890 -46.52 30.87 1.35
N GLU A 891 -46.08 31.10 0.12
CA GLU A 891 -44.64 31.30 -0.15
C GLU A 891 -44.11 32.60 0.46
N THR A 892 -44.95 33.64 0.54
CA THR A 892 -44.61 34.88 1.23
C THR A 892 -44.38 34.65 2.72
N GLU A 893 -45.23 33.86 3.36
CA GLU A 893 -45.04 33.48 4.77
C GLU A 893 -43.76 32.67 4.97
N ASN A 894 -43.49 31.70 4.10
CA ASN A 894 -42.28 30.86 4.19
C ASN A 894 -41.00 31.68 3.95
N ALA A 895 -41.00 32.55 2.95
CA ALA A 895 -39.91 33.50 2.67
C ALA A 895 -39.67 34.44 3.86
N LEU A 896 -40.73 34.94 4.49
CA LEU A 896 -40.63 35.81 5.66
C LEU A 896 -40.10 35.07 6.89
N LYS A 897 -40.58 33.85 7.17
CA LYS A 897 -40.05 32.99 8.25
C LYS A 897 -38.55 32.73 8.06
N TYR A 898 -38.14 32.46 6.82
CA TYR A 898 -36.73 32.26 6.48
C TYR A 898 -35.90 33.53 6.70
N LEU A 899 -36.39 34.71 6.28
CA LEU A 899 -35.69 35.97 6.49
C LEU A 899 -35.55 36.34 7.97
N ILE A 900 -36.57 36.05 8.78
CA ILE A 900 -36.53 36.23 10.25
C ILE A 900 -35.45 35.35 10.90
N PHE A 901 -35.15 34.18 10.32
CA PHE A 901 -34.04 33.35 10.80
C PHE A 901 -32.66 33.98 10.50
N LEU A 902 -32.52 34.72 9.40
CA LEU A 902 -31.24 35.30 8.96
C LEU A 902 -30.93 36.69 9.54
N ALA A 903 -31.94 37.42 9.99
CA ALA A 903 -31.81 38.81 10.43
C ALA A 903 -32.58 39.08 11.73
N ASN A 904 -32.19 40.14 12.44
CA ASN A 904 -32.86 40.49 13.69
C ASN A 904 -34.31 40.91 13.43
N ALA A 905 -35.25 40.24 14.11
CA ALA A 905 -36.69 40.43 13.91
C ALA A 905 -37.17 41.87 14.22
N ASN A 906 -36.58 42.55 15.20
CA ASN A 906 -36.92 43.94 15.50
C ASN A 906 -36.48 44.87 14.36
N ARG A 907 -35.30 44.65 13.78
CA ARG A 907 -34.85 45.42 12.61
C ARG A 907 -35.72 45.17 11.39
N LEU A 908 -36.19 43.93 11.18
CA LEU A 908 -37.15 43.62 10.11
C LEU A 908 -38.50 44.30 10.34
N TYR A 909 -38.96 44.38 11.58
CA TYR A 909 -40.18 45.11 11.94
C TYR A 909 -40.05 46.61 11.66
N ASP A 910 -38.93 47.23 12.02
CA ASP A 910 -38.62 48.63 11.77
C ASP A 910 -38.52 48.93 10.26
N VAL A 911 -37.90 48.03 9.50
CA VAL A 911 -37.83 48.12 8.03
C VAL A 911 -39.22 47.99 7.42
N ALA A 912 -40.05 47.03 7.87
CA ALA A 912 -41.41 46.88 7.39
C ALA A 912 -42.26 48.14 7.66
N LEU A 913 -42.10 48.75 8.83
CA LEU A 913 -42.74 50.03 9.17
C LEU A 913 -42.30 51.13 8.20
N GLY A 914 -41.00 51.22 7.93
CA GLY A 914 -40.40 52.20 7.01
C GLY A 914 -40.74 51.99 5.54
N MET A 915 -41.30 50.84 5.17
CA MET A 915 -41.85 50.58 3.83
C MET A 915 -43.32 50.99 3.69
N TYR A 916 -43.95 51.43 4.79
CA TYR A 916 -45.34 51.87 4.89
C TYR A 916 -46.40 50.81 4.51
N ASP A 917 -46.04 49.53 4.49
CA ASP A 917 -46.96 48.40 4.24
C ASP A 917 -47.40 47.76 5.58
N PHE A 918 -48.51 48.22 6.13
CA PHE A 918 -49.04 47.72 7.40
C PHE A 918 -49.38 46.23 7.41
N GLN A 919 -49.70 45.64 6.25
CA GLN A 919 -49.99 44.20 6.20
C GLN A 919 -48.69 43.42 6.36
N LEU A 920 -47.60 43.86 5.72
CA LEU A 920 -46.28 43.27 5.91
C LEU A 920 -45.77 43.44 7.36
N VAL A 921 -46.00 44.60 7.98
CA VAL A 921 -45.66 44.86 9.39
C VAL A 921 -46.38 43.88 10.34
N VAL A 922 -47.67 43.64 10.12
CA VAL A 922 -48.45 42.69 10.94
C VAL A 922 -47.91 41.27 10.76
N MET A 923 -47.61 40.86 9.53
CA MET A 923 -47.04 39.53 9.27
C MET A 923 -45.68 39.35 9.97
N VAL A 924 -44.79 40.35 9.90
CA VAL A 924 -43.50 40.32 10.62
C VAL A 924 -43.74 40.22 12.13
N ALA A 925 -44.64 41.03 12.69
CA ALA A 925 -44.94 41.03 14.13
C ALA A 925 -45.48 39.67 14.61
N GLN A 926 -46.34 39.03 13.82
CA GLN A 926 -46.91 37.71 14.12
C GLN A 926 -45.83 36.62 14.11
N PHE A 927 -44.98 36.56 13.08
CA PHE A 927 -43.93 35.53 12.98
C PHE A 927 -42.71 35.80 13.86
N SER A 928 -42.51 37.04 14.33
CA SER A 928 -41.44 37.41 15.27
C SER A 928 -41.82 37.26 16.75
N GLN A 929 -43.03 36.80 17.06
CA GLN A 929 -43.54 36.65 18.44
C GLN A 929 -43.53 37.95 19.26
N LYS A 930 -43.68 39.11 18.61
CA LYS A 930 -43.81 40.41 19.28
C LYS A 930 -45.16 40.48 20.01
N ASP A 931 -45.22 41.10 21.19
CA ASP A 931 -46.46 41.15 21.97
C ASP A 931 -47.55 41.95 21.22
N PRO A 932 -48.72 41.35 20.90
CA PRO A 932 -49.85 42.06 20.29
C PRO A 932 -50.28 43.31 21.04
N ARG A 933 -50.09 43.35 22.36
CA ARG A 933 -50.41 44.51 23.21
C ARG A 933 -49.47 45.69 22.98
N GLU A 934 -48.27 45.45 22.45
CA GLU A 934 -47.28 46.48 22.19
C GLU A 934 -47.47 47.09 20.79
N TYR A 935 -47.61 46.26 19.76
CA TYR A 935 -47.64 46.76 18.38
C TYR A 935 -49.04 47.11 17.86
N LEU A 936 -50.12 46.43 18.29
CA LEU A 936 -51.47 46.71 17.76
C LEU A 936 -51.98 48.12 18.12
N PRO A 937 -51.80 48.64 19.35
CA PRO A 937 -52.23 50.00 19.68
C PRO A 937 -51.49 51.05 18.84
N PHE A 938 -50.19 50.84 18.63
CA PHE A 938 -49.35 51.72 17.81
C PHE A 938 -49.79 51.73 16.34
N LEU A 939 -50.01 50.57 15.73
CA LEU A 939 -50.50 50.49 14.34
C LEU A 939 -51.92 51.04 14.18
N THR A 940 -52.78 50.86 15.18
CA THR A 940 -54.15 51.39 15.15
C THR A 940 -54.15 52.91 15.20
N ALA A 941 -53.31 53.50 16.07
CA ALA A 941 -53.13 54.96 16.14
C ALA A 941 -52.58 55.53 14.82
N LEU A 942 -51.65 54.82 14.17
CA LEU A 942 -51.11 55.22 12.86
C LEU A 942 -52.15 55.17 11.74
N LYS A 943 -53.05 54.16 11.73
CA LYS A 943 -54.11 54.04 10.71
C LYS A 943 -55.18 55.13 10.77
N MET A 944 -55.34 55.80 11.91
CA MET A 944 -56.28 56.91 12.09
C MET A 944 -55.75 58.25 11.53
N LEU A 945 -54.47 58.33 11.18
CA LEU A 945 -53.85 59.56 10.67
C LEU A 945 -53.96 59.68 9.14
N PRO A 946 -54.07 60.90 8.59
CA PRO A 946 -53.89 61.14 7.16
C PRO A 946 -52.53 60.65 6.66
N LYS A 947 -52.44 60.28 5.38
CA LYS A 947 -51.27 59.58 4.78
C LYS A 947 -49.91 60.22 5.11
N ASN A 948 -49.73 61.51 4.90
CA ASN A 948 -48.44 62.15 5.17
C ASN A 948 -48.18 62.36 6.68
N HIS A 949 -49.22 62.50 7.50
CA HIS A 949 -49.08 62.55 8.97
C HIS A 949 -48.69 61.18 9.53
N GLN A 950 -49.24 60.11 8.94
CA GLN A 950 -48.87 58.74 9.23
C GLN A 950 -47.40 58.49 8.88
N TYR A 951 -46.95 58.87 7.67
CA TYR A 951 -45.57 58.67 7.24
C TYR A 951 -44.57 59.50 8.05
N PHE A 952 -44.91 60.75 8.38
CA PHE A 952 -44.14 61.57 9.31
C PHE A 952 -43.93 60.86 10.65
N ARG A 953 -45.02 60.38 11.28
CA ARG A 953 -44.96 59.74 12.59
C ARG A 953 -44.20 58.42 12.58
N ILE A 954 -44.23 57.68 11.47
CA ILE A 954 -43.44 56.45 11.27
C ILE A 954 -41.95 56.81 11.15
N ASP A 955 -41.59 57.73 10.27
CA ASP A 955 -40.18 58.08 10.04
C ASP A 955 -39.56 58.74 11.27
N ASP A 956 -40.31 59.54 12.03
CA ASP A 956 -39.87 60.11 13.30
C ASP A 956 -39.60 59.01 14.34
N HIS A 957 -40.49 58.02 14.44
CA HIS A 957 -40.30 56.85 15.29
C HIS A 957 -39.07 56.02 14.91
N LEU A 958 -38.80 55.87 13.62
CA LEU A 958 -37.65 55.14 13.08
C LEU A 958 -36.33 55.94 13.10
N GLY A 959 -36.35 57.20 13.55
CA GLY A 959 -35.18 58.08 13.53
C GLY A 959 -34.77 58.57 12.13
N ARG A 960 -35.63 58.41 11.12
CA ARG A 960 -35.43 58.85 9.72
C ARG A 960 -35.81 60.33 9.57
N TYR A 961 -35.20 61.20 10.38
CA TYR A 961 -35.66 62.58 10.57
C TYR A 961 -35.71 63.43 9.28
N ALA A 962 -34.77 63.25 8.35
CA ALA A 962 -34.77 63.95 7.06
C ALA A 962 -35.94 63.55 6.13
N SER A 963 -36.39 62.29 6.23
CA SER A 963 -37.57 61.78 5.52
C SER A 963 -38.86 62.25 6.20
N ALA A 964 -38.91 62.20 7.53
CA ALA A 964 -40.00 62.75 8.34
C ALA A 964 -40.26 64.23 8.01
N LEU A 965 -39.20 65.04 7.92
CA LEU A 965 -39.29 66.44 7.51
C LEU A 965 -39.86 66.60 6.09
N GLY A 966 -39.56 65.67 5.18
CA GLY A 966 -40.13 65.65 3.83
C GLY A 966 -41.65 65.46 3.83
N HIS A 967 -42.17 64.56 4.66
CA HIS A 967 -43.61 64.36 4.82
C HIS A 967 -44.29 65.59 5.44
N LEU A 968 -43.69 66.20 6.46
CA LEU A 968 -44.18 67.48 7.01
C LEU A 968 -44.21 68.60 5.96
N SER A 969 -43.15 68.71 5.16
CA SER A 969 -43.09 69.70 4.08
C SER A 969 -44.19 69.45 3.04
N THR A 970 -44.50 68.18 2.77
CA THR A 970 -45.56 67.78 1.84
C THR A 970 -46.95 68.07 2.42
N ILE A 971 -47.19 67.87 3.72
CA ILE A 971 -48.43 68.28 4.39
C ILE A 971 -48.69 69.77 4.19
N VAL A 972 -47.68 70.59 4.46
CA VAL A 972 -47.79 72.02 4.31
C VAL A 972 -48.09 72.40 2.85
N THR A 973 -47.43 71.74 1.89
CA THR A 973 -47.65 71.94 0.45
C THR A 973 -49.05 71.48 0.00
N GLU A 974 -49.56 70.36 0.52
CA GLU A 974 -50.91 69.87 0.23
C GLU A 974 -51.98 70.81 0.76
N ILE A 975 -51.79 71.38 1.96
CA ILE A 975 -52.69 72.39 2.52
C ILE A 975 -52.70 73.62 1.61
N GLU A 976 -51.54 74.07 1.13
CA GLU A 976 -51.43 75.21 0.21
C GLU A 976 -52.02 74.98 -1.19
N ILE A 977 -51.82 73.78 -1.77
CA ILE A 977 -52.38 73.45 -3.08
C ILE A 977 -53.90 73.34 -3.02
N ASN A 978 -54.43 72.75 -1.93
CA ASN A 978 -55.87 72.71 -1.67
C ASN A 978 -56.45 74.08 -1.26
N ALA A 979 -55.60 75.07 -0.95
CA ALA A 979 -55.99 76.41 -0.50
C ALA A 979 -56.39 77.39 -1.60
N LYS A 980 -56.52 76.98 -2.87
CA LYS A 980 -56.82 77.91 -3.97
C LYS A 980 -58.11 78.73 -3.84
N ASN A 981 -58.92 78.62 -2.77
CA ASN A 981 -60.07 79.50 -2.51
C ASN A 981 -60.44 79.75 -1.02
N THR A 982 -59.51 79.76 -0.04
CA THR A 982 -59.88 80.17 1.35
C THR A 982 -58.71 80.65 2.22
N SER A 983 -58.83 81.82 2.87
CA SER A 983 -57.83 82.38 3.81
C SER A 983 -57.58 81.52 5.06
N ALA A 984 -58.49 80.60 5.36
CA ALA A 984 -58.37 79.66 6.48
C ALA A 984 -57.25 78.61 6.27
N ASN A 985 -57.07 78.12 5.04
CA ASN A 985 -56.10 77.06 4.73
C ASN A 985 -54.66 77.61 4.69
N GLU A 986 -54.47 78.87 4.28
CA GLU A 986 -53.16 79.53 4.32
C GLU A 986 -52.71 79.80 5.77
N ALA A 987 -53.64 80.15 6.67
CA ALA A 987 -53.37 80.28 8.09
C ALA A 987 -52.96 78.93 8.71
N GLU A 988 -53.62 77.84 8.31
CA GLU A 988 -53.30 76.48 8.77
C GLU A 988 -51.94 75.98 8.26
N ALA A 989 -51.60 76.21 6.99
CA ALA A 989 -50.28 75.88 6.43
C ALA A 989 -49.15 76.65 7.13
N ASN A 990 -49.37 77.93 7.40
CA ASN A 990 -48.42 78.75 8.16
C ASN A 990 -48.29 78.26 9.60
N LYS A 991 -49.39 77.87 10.23
CA LYS A 991 -49.38 77.31 11.59
C LYS A 991 -48.51 76.04 11.66
N VAL A 992 -48.76 75.05 10.79
CA VAL A 992 -47.96 73.80 10.75
C VAL A 992 -46.48 74.12 10.44
N PHE A 993 -46.21 75.06 9.54
CA PHE A 993 -44.84 75.42 9.20
C PHE A 993 -44.07 76.06 10.37
N TYR A 994 -44.65 77.03 11.06
CA TYR A 994 -43.95 77.73 12.15
C TYR A 994 -43.98 76.97 13.48
N GLU A 995 -45.04 76.23 13.78
CA GLU A 995 -45.22 75.53 15.06
C GLU A 995 -44.68 74.09 15.04
N GLU A 996 -44.61 73.44 13.87
CA GLU A 996 -44.17 72.04 13.77
C GLU A 996 -42.89 71.91 12.93
N VAL A 997 -42.83 72.46 11.72
CA VAL A 997 -41.68 72.29 10.81
C VAL A 997 -40.41 72.98 11.33
N ILE A 998 -40.47 74.27 11.65
CA ILE A 998 -39.30 75.02 12.14
C ILE A 998 -38.73 74.42 13.45
N PRO A 999 -39.54 74.13 14.49
CA PRO A 999 -39.04 73.50 15.70
C PRO A 999 -38.45 72.11 15.45
N TYR A 1000 -39.02 71.33 14.52
CA TYR A 1000 -38.50 70.01 14.16
C TYR A 1000 -37.14 70.08 13.47
N ILE A 1001 -36.95 71.02 12.53
CA ILE A 1001 -35.66 71.29 11.88
C ILE A 1001 -34.59 71.64 12.92
N VAL A 1002 -34.91 72.53 13.86
CA VAL A 1002 -33.98 72.95 14.93
C VAL A 1002 -33.65 71.78 15.86
N LYS A 1003 -34.65 71.01 16.28
CA LYS A 1003 -34.51 69.88 17.21
C LYS A 1003 -33.60 68.78 16.66
N HIS A 1004 -33.71 68.47 15.36
CA HIS A 1004 -32.96 67.38 14.71
C HIS A 1004 -31.79 67.89 13.84
N GLU A 1005 -31.47 69.18 13.91
CA GLU A 1005 -30.38 69.85 13.18
C GLU A 1005 -30.45 69.67 11.63
N LEU A 1006 -31.65 69.61 11.04
CA LEU A 1006 -31.92 69.26 9.63
C LEU A 1006 -31.86 70.45 8.65
N PHE A 1007 -31.05 71.47 8.93
CA PHE A 1007 -31.07 72.72 8.17
C PHE A 1007 -30.68 72.54 6.70
N LYS A 1008 -29.76 71.62 6.38
CA LYS A 1008 -29.36 71.35 4.99
C LYS A 1008 -30.53 70.81 4.16
N ASP A 1009 -31.21 69.78 4.65
CA ASP A 1009 -32.39 69.20 4.00
C ASP A 1009 -33.53 70.21 3.87
N ALA A 1010 -33.74 71.05 4.89
CA ALA A 1010 -34.77 72.09 4.86
C ALA A 1010 -34.50 73.15 3.79
N LEU A 1011 -33.24 73.58 3.63
CA LEU A 1011 -32.84 74.57 2.62
C LEU A 1011 -33.05 74.04 1.20
N GLU A 1012 -32.72 72.77 0.93
CA GLU A 1012 -32.97 72.13 -0.37
C GLU A 1012 -34.47 72.04 -0.69
N ARG A 1013 -35.30 71.70 0.31
CA ARG A 1013 -36.76 71.54 0.12
C ARG A 1013 -37.48 72.86 -0.10
N TYR A 1014 -37.09 73.93 0.60
CA TYR A 1014 -37.74 75.24 0.52
C TYR A 1014 -37.03 76.23 -0.42
N GLN A 1015 -36.01 75.82 -1.17
CA GLN A 1015 -35.23 76.69 -2.08
C GLN A 1015 -36.09 77.53 -3.04
N ASN A 1016 -37.24 77.00 -3.45
CA ASN A 1016 -38.15 77.65 -4.42
C ASN A 1016 -39.32 78.41 -3.76
N VAL A 1017 -39.39 78.47 -2.43
CA VAL A 1017 -40.48 79.12 -1.68
C VAL A 1017 -39.92 80.28 -0.84
N THR A 1018 -39.81 81.45 -1.45
CA THR A 1018 -39.08 82.64 -0.93
C THR A 1018 -39.44 83.01 0.51
N ASN A 1019 -40.74 82.98 0.87
CA ASN A 1019 -41.19 83.38 2.20
C ASN A 1019 -40.79 82.36 3.29
N ARG A 1020 -40.83 81.07 2.97
CA ARG A 1020 -40.44 79.99 3.89
C ARG A 1020 -38.94 79.83 4.01
N LEU A 1021 -38.23 80.00 2.90
CA LEU A 1021 -36.78 79.97 2.86
C LEU A 1021 -36.17 81.02 3.81
N LYS A 1022 -36.71 82.25 3.81
CA LYS A 1022 -36.29 83.30 4.74
C LYS A 1022 -36.45 82.89 6.20
N SER A 1023 -37.56 82.22 6.54
CA SER A 1023 -37.83 81.76 7.89
C SER A 1023 -36.90 80.60 8.31
N VAL A 1024 -36.58 79.68 7.39
CA VAL A 1024 -35.59 78.61 7.62
C VAL A 1024 -34.18 79.19 7.79
N LEU A 1025 -33.77 80.16 6.95
CA LEU A 1025 -32.48 80.85 7.05
C LEU A 1025 -32.34 81.63 8.36
N SER A 1026 -33.39 82.36 8.77
CA SER A 1026 -33.42 83.07 10.06
C SER A 1026 -33.27 82.10 11.25
N ALA A 1027 -33.97 80.97 11.22
CA ALA A 1027 -33.82 79.92 12.23
C ALA A 1027 -32.42 79.29 12.20
N TYR A 1028 -31.83 79.12 11.02
CA TYR A 1028 -30.48 78.58 10.84
C TYR A 1028 -29.40 79.52 11.36
N GLY A 1029 -29.50 80.82 11.06
CA GLY A 1029 -28.63 81.86 11.61
C GLY A 1029 -28.68 81.87 13.14
N THR A 1030 -29.89 81.81 13.72
CA THR A 1030 -30.06 81.73 15.18
C THR A 1030 -29.41 80.48 15.78
N PHE A 1031 -29.58 79.32 15.14
CA PHE A 1031 -28.96 78.07 15.57
C PHE A 1031 -27.42 78.10 15.47
N LEU A 1032 -26.87 78.62 14.37
CA LEU A 1032 -25.43 78.76 14.16
C LEU A 1032 -24.80 79.74 15.15
N PHE A 1033 -25.52 80.82 15.49
CA PHE A 1033 -25.13 81.76 16.54
C PHE A 1033 -25.01 81.05 17.89
N LEU A 1034 -25.99 80.22 18.27
CA LEU A 1034 -25.98 79.43 19.50
C LEU A 1034 -24.88 78.36 19.54
N LYS A 1035 -24.45 77.82 18.38
CA LYS A 1035 -23.30 76.91 18.24
C LYS A 1035 -21.96 77.65 18.09
N ALA A 1036 -21.92 78.97 18.29
CA ALA A 1036 -20.75 79.84 18.19
C ALA A 1036 -20.07 79.89 16.80
N ARG A 1037 -20.81 79.60 15.72
CA ARG A 1037 -20.35 79.72 14.32
C ARG A 1037 -20.73 81.10 13.75
N PHE A 1038 -20.17 82.16 14.33
CA PHE A 1038 -20.59 83.55 14.06
C PHE A 1038 -20.44 84.02 12.60
N ALA A 1039 -19.40 83.56 11.90
CA ALA A 1039 -19.17 83.93 10.50
C ALA A 1039 -20.25 83.35 9.56
N GLU A 1040 -20.66 82.11 9.78
CA GLU A 1040 -21.71 81.43 9.01
C GLU A 1040 -23.10 81.93 9.40
N SER A 1041 -23.29 82.26 10.70
CA SER A 1041 -24.51 82.90 11.19
C SER A 1041 -24.77 84.28 10.60
N GLY A 1042 -23.73 85.04 10.23
CA GLY A 1042 -23.88 86.35 9.59
C GLY A 1042 -24.17 86.27 8.08
N LEU A 1043 -23.96 85.10 7.47
CA LEU A 1043 -24.25 84.81 6.06
C LEU A 1043 -25.65 84.21 5.84
N SER A 1044 -26.24 83.64 6.89
CA SER A 1044 -27.57 83.02 6.92
C SER A 1044 -28.61 84.05 7.36
#